data_AF-A0A959QVE8-F1
#
_entry.id   AF-A0A959QVE8-F1
#
_cell.length_a   1.000
_cell.length_b   1.000
_cell.length_c   1.000
_cell.angle_alpha   90.00
_cell.angle_beta   90.00
_cell.angle_gamma   90.00
#
_symmetry.space_group_name_H-M   'P 1'
#
loop_
_entity.id
_entity.type
_entity.pdbx_description
1 polymer ?
#
loop_
_entity_poly.entity_id
_entity_poly.type
_entity_poly.pdbx_seq_one_letter_code
_entity_poly.pdbx_strand_id
1 'polypeptide(L)'
;MYSRSIKLIIALVVMLPFMAGAQRYLGVATSNWSGTNGLYLNPANIADSRHKFTIDLFSINVGLNNNMAKFNDGLGGLFAVGDGNIADALTFENQNEFSLLAPYFELRGPGAMVSINSRHSIALTTRVRAMNQFHNFNQDLYRNIVDQDFRNQAGAAVYPIQAGGFNYTTHGWSEIGLSYGGVIWDGGKHFVKGGITLRYLMGAAYVSLTSNNLDAVAYPSSDSLVITNTNLSFGSNITSGGVGTTFSDFIGGAGKGFGGDIGFVYEFRPKYDSYTYDMDGETGIKDRGANKYLLRASFAITDFGSIKYNDNNFVTNIRTKANGTPAIVTSSELADSVGNYSSLRNYAANHNLAVDSGTNTATSKLVLPTSIVANVDYHAVKGLYINALFVANIASRTEFGNSVYSQFTLTPRWDTRVFSAGIPLTYDFLTKSLKYGIGLRVGGFFLGSDDLAGIVGGSAYGANFYFGASIPINNKKPKDSDGDLVSNKKDKCKNEKGVWEERGCPNPDTDGDGILDKDDKCPQVAGSKTAQGCPDADLDGVADAEDQCPDVAGLPALAGCPDRDNDGIADINDQCPDVAGLAEFGGCPDTDGDGIADNKDKCPDKPGPAANEGCPDTDNDGIPDHMDKCPEVAGTKTNYGCPEVSVEVKKRLAFAATAIQFDLGKASIKSSSNKILDEIVGILNEYSDYNMTIDGYTDNTGKADRNLELSKERANAVKEYFIGKGIAASRLRADGHGSENPVATNSTRAGRAKNRRVEMDLTLD
;
A
#
# COMPACT_ATOMS: atom_id res chain seq x y z
N MET A 1 -25.31 58.33 21.32
CA MET A 1 -24.46 57.89 22.44
C MET A 1 -23.85 56.48 22.27
N TYR A 2 -24.03 55.79 21.13
CA TYR A 2 -23.51 54.42 20.90
C TYR A 2 -22.33 54.30 19.91
N SER A 3 -21.81 55.41 19.39
CA SER A 3 -20.72 55.44 18.39
C SER A 3 -19.32 55.73 18.99
N ARG A 4 -19.25 56.12 20.27
CA ARG A 4 -17.98 56.40 20.97
C ARG A 4 -17.31 55.16 21.56
N SER A 5 -18.05 54.07 21.77
CA SER A 5 -17.54 52.88 22.48
C SER A 5 -16.67 51.95 21.63
N ILE A 6 -16.76 52.02 20.29
CA ILE A 6 -15.90 51.23 19.38
C ILE A 6 -14.59 51.97 19.07
N LYS A 7 -14.60 53.31 19.10
CA LYS A 7 -13.37 54.11 19.02
C LYS A 7 -12.54 54.03 20.31
N LEU A 8 -13.16 53.68 21.44
CA LEU A 8 -12.46 53.49 22.71
C LEU A 8 -11.59 52.23 22.72
N ILE A 9 -11.95 51.16 22.01
CA ILE A 9 -11.18 49.90 21.98
C ILE A 9 -9.94 50.02 21.06
N ILE A 10 -9.98 50.90 20.06
CA ILE A 10 -8.83 51.20 19.18
C ILE A 10 -7.97 52.34 19.76
N ALA A 11 -8.57 53.27 20.51
CA ALA A 11 -7.84 54.30 21.26
C ALA A 11 -7.18 53.77 22.55
N LEU A 12 -7.70 52.71 23.18
CA LEU A 12 -7.04 52.01 24.29
C LEU A 12 -5.72 51.33 23.86
N VAL A 13 -5.52 51.09 22.56
CA VAL A 13 -4.29 50.49 22.01
C VAL A 13 -3.23 51.55 21.66
N VAL A 14 -3.59 52.84 21.67
CA VAL A 14 -2.71 53.92 21.19
C VAL A 14 -2.34 54.94 22.30
N MET A 15 -2.95 54.87 23.48
CA MET A 15 -2.70 55.82 24.60
C MET A 15 -2.71 55.16 26.00
N LEU A 16 -2.39 53.87 26.10
CA LEU A 16 -2.00 53.26 27.37
C LEU A 16 -0.48 53.05 27.38
N PRO A 17 0.22 53.39 28.47
CA PRO A 17 1.61 53.03 28.64
C PRO A 17 1.69 51.51 28.65
N PHE A 18 2.89 51.00 28.38
CA PHE A 18 3.32 49.62 28.60
C PHE A 18 3.09 48.58 27.51
N MET A 19 4.04 47.63 27.48
CA MET A 19 3.90 46.16 27.26
C MET A 19 5.09 45.64 26.47
N ALA A 20 5.63 44.46 26.89
CA ALA A 20 6.89 43.61 26.82
C ALA A 20 7.60 42.77 25.68
N GLY A 21 8.89 42.88 25.29
CA GLY A 21 9.38 42.41 23.98
C GLY A 21 10.13 41.07 24.00
N ALA A 22 9.60 40.08 23.26
CA ALA A 22 10.40 38.99 22.68
C ALA A 22 9.76 38.51 21.36
N GLN A 23 10.46 38.63 20.23
CA GLN A 23 9.87 38.51 18.87
C GLN A 23 9.68 37.08 18.36
N ARG A 24 10.08 36.08 19.14
CA ARG A 24 10.39 34.76 18.61
C ARG A 24 9.63 33.63 19.31
N TYR A 25 8.73 33.93 20.25
CA TYR A 25 7.90 32.98 21.00
C TYR A 25 8.74 31.82 21.55
N LEU A 26 9.82 32.11 22.26
CA LEU A 26 10.92 31.18 22.54
C LEU A 26 10.47 29.92 23.27
N GLY A 27 9.41 30.03 24.09
CA GLY A 27 8.78 28.89 24.76
C GLY A 27 8.02 27.92 23.84
N VAL A 28 7.64 28.33 22.61
CA VAL A 28 6.82 27.52 21.69
C VAL A 28 7.38 27.37 20.27
N ALA A 29 8.14 28.34 19.75
CA ALA A 29 8.64 28.32 18.37
C ALA A 29 9.75 27.28 18.14
N THR A 30 10.43 26.85 19.20
CA THR A 30 11.47 25.80 19.14
C THR A 30 10.88 24.38 19.12
N SER A 31 9.59 24.24 19.43
CA SER A 31 8.86 22.97 19.41
C SER A 31 8.92 22.29 18.03
N ASN A 32 8.94 20.96 18.03
CA ASN A 32 8.80 20.18 16.80
C ASN A 32 7.40 20.27 16.19
N TRP A 33 6.44 20.81 16.95
CA TRP A 33 5.04 20.96 16.58
C TRP A 33 4.64 22.44 16.46
N SER A 34 5.61 23.36 16.37
CA SER A 34 5.39 24.81 16.33
C SER A 34 4.60 25.31 15.11
N GLY A 35 4.45 24.48 14.07
CA GLY A 35 3.87 24.91 12.80
C GLY A 35 4.71 26.00 12.14
N THR A 36 4.07 27.03 11.61
CA THR A 36 4.73 28.17 10.98
C THR A 36 5.52 29.04 11.95
N ASN A 37 5.28 28.95 13.27
CA ASN A 37 6.06 29.72 14.24
C ASN A 37 7.57 29.41 14.17
N GLY A 38 7.93 28.20 13.74
CA GLY A 38 9.32 27.80 13.53
C GLY A 38 9.99 28.48 12.33
N LEU A 39 9.23 29.00 11.36
CA LEU A 39 9.75 29.74 10.19
C LEU A 39 10.52 30.98 10.63
N TYR A 40 10.00 31.68 11.63
CA TYR A 40 10.59 32.90 12.17
C TYR A 40 11.88 32.65 12.97
N LEU A 41 12.25 31.40 13.23
CA LEU A 41 13.59 31.07 13.72
C LEU A 41 14.49 30.61 12.57
N ASN A 42 13.95 29.76 11.71
CA ASN A 42 14.66 29.24 10.55
C ASN A 42 13.66 28.74 9.50
N PRO A 43 13.70 29.24 8.26
CA PRO A 43 12.77 28.82 7.21
C PRO A 43 12.90 27.32 6.84
N ALA A 44 14.02 26.66 7.14
CA ALA A 44 14.19 25.23 6.92
C ALA A 44 13.32 24.36 7.86
N ASN A 45 12.79 24.91 8.95
CA ASN A 45 12.00 24.16 9.94
C ASN A 45 10.69 23.59 9.39
N ILE A 46 10.17 24.11 8.28
CA ILE A 46 8.97 23.56 7.64
C ILE A 46 9.24 22.32 6.81
N ALA A 47 10.51 22.01 6.49
CA ALA A 47 10.88 20.78 5.80
C ALA A 47 10.80 19.57 6.75
N ASP A 48 10.28 18.44 6.24
CA ASP A 48 9.99 17.24 7.06
C ASP A 48 9.17 17.63 8.31
N SER A 49 8.12 18.43 8.11
CA SER A 49 7.23 18.88 9.18
C SER A 49 6.39 17.73 9.76
N ARG A 50 6.10 17.82 11.06
CA ARG A 50 5.16 16.91 11.74
C ARG A 50 3.70 17.22 11.37
N HIS A 51 3.46 18.37 10.76
CA HIS A 51 2.18 18.76 10.19
C HIS A 51 2.14 18.41 8.70
N LYS A 52 1.04 17.78 8.26
CA LYS A 52 0.69 17.67 6.84
C LYS A 52 0.25 19.04 6.32
N PHE A 53 -0.54 19.74 7.13
CA PHE A 53 -1.05 21.07 6.85
C PHE A 53 -1.26 21.85 8.16
N THR A 54 -1.07 23.16 8.12
CA THR A 54 -1.36 24.06 9.25
C THR A 54 -2.03 25.32 8.69
N ILE A 55 -3.13 25.75 9.32
CA ILE A 55 -3.71 27.09 9.11
C ILE A 55 -3.39 27.92 10.34
N ASP A 56 -2.75 29.07 10.16
CA ASP A 56 -2.58 30.05 11.22
C ASP A 56 -3.75 31.00 11.20
N LEU A 57 -4.50 31.06 12.31
CA LEU A 57 -5.63 31.97 12.43
C LEU A 57 -5.10 33.36 12.78
N PHE A 58 -4.44 33.45 13.94
CA PHE A 58 -3.76 34.65 14.38
C PHE A 58 -2.74 34.31 15.48
N SER A 59 -1.75 35.17 15.66
CA SER A 59 -0.99 35.25 16.90
C SER A 59 -0.63 36.69 17.20
N ILE A 60 -0.74 37.07 18.46
CA ILE A 60 -0.43 38.41 18.95
C ILE A 60 0.75 38.31 19.91
N ASN A 61 1.65 39.28 19.82
CA ASN A 61 2.76 39.45 20.74
C ASN A 61 3.02 40.94 20.93
N VAL A 62 3.12 41.39 22.18
CA VAL A 62 3.16 42.81 22.51
C VAL A 62 4.31 43.09 23.46
N GLY A 63 5.09 44.17 23.19
CA GLY A 63 6.45 44.33 23.69
C GLY A 63 7.32 45.58 24.04
N LEU A 64 8.07 45.56 25.17
CA LEU A 64 8.92 46.57 25.81
C LEU A 64 10.21 45.88 26.33
N ASN A 65 11.36 46.51 26.18
CA ASN A 65 12.60 46.01 26.77
C ASN A 65 13.53 47.20 26.90
N ASN A 66 14.13 47.41 28.07
CA ASN A 66 14.84 48.64 28.35
C ASN A 66 15.92 48.44 29.40
N ASN A 67 16.98 49.24 29.39
CA ASN A 67 17.98 49.24 30.47
C ASN A 67 17.94 50.52 31.32
N MET A 68 16.90 51.34 31.19
CA MET A 68 16.74 52.63 31.88
C MET A 68 16.05 52.48 33.24
N ALA A 69 14.98 51.68 33.29
CA ALA A 69 14.10 51.57 34.44
C ALA A 69 13.57 50.14 34.65
N LYS A 70 13.44 49.76 35.92
CA LYS A 70 12.86 48.50 36.38
C LYS A 70 11.39 48.66 36.74
N PHE A 71 10.57 47.66 36.43
CA PHE A 71 9.19 47.57 36.89
C PHE A 71 9.15 47.20 38.38
N ASN A 72 8.47 48.00 39.21
CA ASN A 72 8.47 47.81 40.66
C ASN A 72 7.40 46.83 41.16
N ASP A 73 6.26 46.72 40.47
CA ASP A 73 5.07 46.03 41.00
C ASP A 73 4.39 45.11 39.97
N GLY A 74 5.19 44.44 39.14
CA GLY A 74 4.70 43.52 38.12
C GLY A 74 3.70 44.14 37.14
N LEU A 75 2.65 43.39 36.76
CA LEU A 75 1.53 43.93 35.97
C LEU A 75 0.72 45.02 36.69
N GLY A 76 0.80 45.16 38.01
CA GLY A 76 0.06 46.17 38.79
C GLY A 76 0.57 47.59 38.52
N GLY A 77 1.89 47.76 38.46
CA GLY A 77 2.51 49.00 37.97
C GLY A 77 2.10 49.33 36.53
N LEU A 78 1.84 48.29 35.73
CA LEU A 78 1.37 48.37 34.33
C LEU A 78 -0.04 48.98 34.16
N PHE A 79 -0.86 48.97 35.21
CA PHE A 79 -2.17 49.63 35.18
C PHE A 79 -2.15 50.97 35.91
N ALA A 80 -1.16 51.19 36.79
CA ALA A 80 -1.00 52.42 37.57
C ALA A 80 -0.56 53.64 36.72
N VAL A 81 0.12 53.46 35.59
CA VAL A 81 0.51 54.60 34.74
C VAL A 81 -0.68 55.15 33.92
N GLY A 82 -1.82 54.46 33.91
CA GLY A 82 -3.09 55.07 33.48
C GLY A 82 -3.50 56.27 34.34
N ASP A 83 -3.00 56.36 35.59
CA ASP A 83 -3.29 57.43 36.54
C ASP A 83 -2.22 58.54 36.56
N GLY A 84 -1.24 58.49 35.64
CA GLY A 84 -0.30 59.59 35.37
C GLY A 84 0.98 59.64 36.22
N ASN A 85 1.18 58.74 37.19
CA ASN A 85 2.39 58.74 38.03
C ASN A 85 3.37 57.63 37.63
N ILE A 86 4.23 57.92 36.64
CA ILE A 86 5.25 56.97 36.13
C ILE A 86 6.27 56.57 37.20
N ALA A 87 6.55 57.48 38.14
CA ALA A 87 7.56 57.28 39.19
C ALA A 87 7.20 56.16 40.18
N ASP A 88 5.91 55.87 40.38
CA ASP A 88 5.47 54.81 41.30
C ASP A 88 5.59 53.41 40.66
N ALA A 89 5.50 53.32 39.33
CA ALA A 89 5.55 52.06 38.58
C ALA A 89 6.96 51.66 38.13
N LEU A 90 7.88 52.63 37.99
CA LEU A 90 9.21 52.46 37.43
C LEU A 90 10.30 52.98 38.39
N THR A 91 11.28 52.14 38.71
CA THR A 91 12.55 52.61 39.31
C THR A 91 13.56 52.88 38.21
N PHE A 92 13.87 54.15 37.97
CA PHE A 92 14.94 54.57 37.08
C PHE A 92 16.30 54.25 37.68
N GLU A 93 17.17 53.60 36.90
CA GLU A 93 18.57 53.45 37.27
C GLU A 93 19.35 54.68 36.82
N ASN A 94 20.39 55.02 37.59
CA ASN A 94 21.27 56.12 37.20
C ASN A 94 22.26 55.63 36.14
N GLN A 95 21.87 55.75 34.87
CA GLN A 95 22.71 55.43 33.70
C GLN A 95 22.94 56.72 32.90
N ASN A 96 24.13 56.88 32.29
CA ASN A 96 24.37 58.03 31.41
C ASN A 96 23.57 57.92 30.09
N GLU A 97 23.41 56.69 29.60
CA GLU A 97 22.71 56.38 28.35
C GLU A 97 21.83 55.15 28.52
N PHE A 98 20.72 55.11 27.78
CA PHE A 98 19.81 53.97 27.75
C PHE A 98 19.47 53.55 26.32
N SER A 99 18.96 52.34 26.18
CA SER A 99 18.31 51.86 24.97
C SER A 99 16.98 51.21 25.34
N LEU A 100 15.99 51.43 24.50
CA LEU A 100 14.60 51.02 24.69
C LEU A 100 14.10 50.38 23.39
N LEU A 101 13.31 49.33 23.51
CA LEU A 101 12.47 48.82 22.43
C LEU A 101 11.06 48.75 23.02
N ALA A 102 10.24 49.79 22.86
CA ALA A 102 8.91 49.87 23.43
C ALA A 102 8.08 51.03 22.83
N PRO A 103 6.80 50.80 22.43
CA PRO A 103 6.15 49.50 22.28
C PRO A 103 6.62 48.75 21.02
N TYR A 104 6.51 47.43 21.08
CA TYR A 104 6.69 46.43 20.04
C TYR A 104 5.33 45.75 19.90
N PHE A 105 4.85 45.60 18.69
CA PHE A 105 3.61 44.90 18.44
C PHE A 105 3.84 43.99 17.26
N GLU A 106 3.33 42.79 17.37
CA GLU A 106 3.34 41.82 16.29
C GLU A 106 2.00 41.10 16.25
N LEU A 107 1.38 41.14 15.08
CA LEU A 107 0.25 40.30 14.73
C LEU A 107 0.69 39.42 13.56
N ARG A 108 0.59 38.09 13.71
CA ARG A 108 0.76 37.15 12.60
C ARG A 108 -0.60 36.59 12.23
N GLY A 109 -0.77 36.22 10.97
CA GLY A 109 -1.99 35.57 10.47
C GLY A 109 -2.96 36.54 9.79
N PRO A 110 -3.80 36.03 8.87
CA PRO A 110 -3.93 34.61 8.51
C PRO A 110 -2.73 34.06 7.71
N GLY A 111 -2.47 32.76 7.84
CA GLY A 111 -1.37 32.08 7.17
C GLY A 111 -1.65 30.59 6.98
N ALA A 112 -0.85 29.92 6.15
CA ALA A 112 -0.96 28.49 5.93
C ALA A 112 0.38 27.86 5.55
N MET A 113 0.57 26.60 5.91
CA MET A 113 1.71 25.77 5.52
C MET A 113 1.21 24.41 5.03
N VAL A 114 1.70 23.96 3.88
CA VAL A 114 1.45 22.64 3.30
C VAL A 114 2.76 21.87 3.20
N SER A 115 2.77 20.64 3.71
CA SER A 115 3.87 19.71 3.50
C SER A 115 3.55 18.78 2.32
N ILE A 116 4.02 19.17 1.14
CA ILE A 116 3.72 18.54 -0.16
C ILE A 116 4.09 17.05 -0.13
N ASN A 117 5.28 16.74 0.35
CA ASN A 117 5.76 15.37 0.55
C ASN A 117 6.78 15.32 1.69
N SER A 118 7.52 14.21 1.82
CA SER A 118 8.54 14.04 2.86
C SER A 118 9.74 14.98 2.73
N ARG A 119 9.94 15.60 1.55
CA ARG A 119 11.08 16.45 1.24
C ARG A 119 10.73 17.93 1.13
N HIS A 120 9.56 18.28 0.61
CA HIS A 120 9.22 19.65 0.23
C HIS A 120 8.01 20.19 1.00
N SER A 121 8.09 21.45 1.41
CA SER A 121 7.00 22.16 2.07
C SER A 121 6.99 23.63 1.66
N ILE A 122 5.80 24.23 1.62
CA ILE A 122 5.59 25.64 1.27
C ILE A 122 4.71 26.28 2.35
N ALA A 123 4.95 27.55 2.65
CA ALA A 123 4.09 28.34 3.53
C ALA A 123 3.83 29.74 2.97
N LEU A 124 2.61 30.23 3.17
CA LEU A 124 2.21 31.62 2.95
C LEU A 124 1.86 32.22 4.31
N THR A 125 2.48 33.34 4.66
CA THR A 125 2.31 33.97 5.98
C THR A 125 2.02 35.45 5.81
N THR A 126 1.24 36.01 6.73
CA THR A 126 1.05 37.46 6.86
C THR A 126 1.49 37.90 8.25
N ARG A 127 2.01 39.13 8.34
CA ARG A 127 2.49 39.70 9.59
C ARG A 127 2.32 41.21 9.57
N VAL A 128 1.99 41.79 10.70
CA VAL A 128 2.03 43.22 10.98
C VAL A 128 2.98 43.44 12.15
N ARG A 129 3.85 44.44 12.03
CA ARG A 129 4.79 44.85 13.06
C ARG A 129 4.68 46.34 13.32
N ALA A 130 4.81 46.72 14.58
CA ALA A 130 5.15 48.08 14.97
C ALA A 130 6.28 48.00 16.00
N MET A 131 7.29 48.86 15.86
CA MET A 131 8.44 48.92 16.75
C MET A 131 8.75 50.38 17.06
N ASN A 132 9.04 50.67 18.31
CA ASN A 132 9.56 51.96 18.75
C ASN A 132 10.86 51.73 19.52
N GLN A 133 11.92 52.39 19.11
CA GLN A 133 13.28 52.03 19.49
C GLN A 133 14.09 53.27 19.83
N PHE A 134 14.81 53.21 20.94
CA PHE A 134 15.85 54.15 21.31
C PHE A 134 17.16 53.37 21.47
N HIS A 135 18.24 53.93 20.96
CA HIS A 135 19.58 53.37 21.03
C HIS A 135 20.55 54.44 21.53
N ASN A 136 21.29 54.12 22.60
CA ASN A 136 22.31 54.96 23.23
C ASN A 136 21.82 56.39 23.52
N PHE A 137 20.57 56.54 23.94
CA PHE A 137 19.98 57.84 24.21
C PHE A 137 20.40 58.34 25.59
N ASN A 138 20.76 59.62 25.71
CA ASN A 138 21.12 60.20 27.00
C ASN A 138 19.89 60.25 27.93
N GLN A 139 20.04 59.76 29.16
CA GLN A 139 18.94 59.63 30.10
C GLN A 139 18.40 60.98 30.57
N ASP A 140 19.28 61.93 30.90
CA ASP A 140 18.89 63.26 31.38
C ASP A 140 18.20 64.07 30.27
N LEU A 141 18.68 63.96 29.03
CA LEU A 141 18.04 64.53 27.84
C LEU A 141 16.61 63.98 27.68
N TYR A 142 16.45 62.65 27.74
CA TYR A 142 15.13 62.03 27.60
C TYR A 142 14.19 62.48 28.70
N ARG A 143 14.60 62.38 29.97
CA ARG A 143 13.78 62.80 31.11
C ARG A 143 13.44 64.29 31.03
N ASN A 144 14.39 65.14 30.65
CA ASN A 144 14.12 66.56 30.49
C ASN A 144 13.06 66.85 29.42
N ILE A 145 13.02 66.08 28.33
CA ILE A 145 12.03 66.22 27.25
C ILE A 145 10.67 65.62 27.65
N VAL A 146 10.64 64.38 28.16
CA VAL A 146 9.38 63.63 28.30
C VAL A 146 8.84 63.51 29.73
N ASP A 147 9.65 63.68 30.77
CA ASP A 147 9.29 63.44 32.17
C ASP A 147 8.98 64.76 32.88
N GLN A 148 7.69 65.08 33.01
CA GLN A 148 7.22 66.28 33.67
C GLN A 148 7.54 66.28 35.17
N ASP A 149 7.49 65.13 35.82
CA ASP A 149 7.77 65.02 37.26
C ASP A 149 9.26 65.25 37.54
N PHE A 150 10.15 64.73 36.68
CA PHE A 150 11.56 65.07 36.74
C PHE A 150 11.79 66.58 36.65
N ARG A 151 11.12 67.26 35.70
CA ARG A 151 11.22 68.72 35.58
C ARG A 151 10.76 69.45 36.84
N ASN A 152 9.63 69.02 37.41
CA ASN A 152 9.06 69.60 38.63
C ASN A 152 9.94 69.36 39.86
N GLN A 153 10.62 68.22 39.95
CA GLN A 153 11.41 67.81 41.12
C GLN A 153 12.87 68.25 41.07
N ALA A 154 13.40 68.61 39.90
CA ALA A 154 14.81 68.95 39.71
C ALA A 154 15.26 70.25 40.42
N GLY A 155 14.33 71.14 40.81
CA GLY A 155 14.67 72.42 41.43
C GLY A 155 15.60 73.29 40.57
N ALA A 156 16.62 73.91 41.17
CA ALA A 156 17.61 74.73 40.45
C ALA A 156 18.75 73.93 39.79
N ALA A 157 18.64 72.59 39.72
CA ALA A 157 19.68 71.76 39.12
C ALA A 157 19.78 71.97 37.60
N VAL A 158 21.01 71.89 37.08
CA VAL A 158 21.33 72.05 35.66
C VAL A 158 22.09 70.82 35.21
N TYR A 159 21.70 70.25 34.07
CA TYR A 159 22.23 68.99 33.57
C TYR A 159 22.98 69.22 32.25
N PRO A 160 24.33 69.14 32.25
CA PRO A 160 25.07 69.16 30.99
C PRO A 160 24.79 67.87 30.22
N ILE A 161 24.41 68.02 28.96
CA ILE A 161 24.08 66.93 28.04
C ILE A 161 25.16 66.88 26.98
N GLN A 162 25.87 65.76 26.92
CA GLN A 162 26.72 65.38 25.79
C GLN A 162 26.18 64.06 25.27
N ALA A 163 25.45 64.12 24.16
CA ALA A 163 24.80 62.97 23.56
C ALA A 163 25.27 62.83 22.10
N GLY A 164 25.91 61.73 21.75
CA GLY A 164 26.38 61.48 20.38
C GLY A 164 26.17 60.02 20.00
N GLY A 165 25.93 59.76 18.71
CA GLY A 165 25.72 58.41 18.20
C GLY A 165 24.41 57.75 18.65
N PHE A 166 23.40 58.53 19.02
CA PHE A 166 22.08 58.01 19.40
C PHE A 166 21.16 57.87 18.18
N ASN A 167 20.23 56.93 18.28
CA ASN A 167 19.16 56.71 17.30
C ASN A 167 17.81 56.53 18.01
N TYR A 168 16.77 57.15 17.46
CA TYR A 168 15.38 56.86 17.78
C TYR A 168 14.64 56.49 16.49
N THR A 169 13.91 55.39 16.49
CA THR A 169 13.13 54.91 15.33
C THR A 169 11.79 54.35 15.79
N THR A 170 10.69 54.91 15.30
CA THR A 170 9.36 54.31 15.33
C THR A 170 8.98 53.85 13.91
N HIS A 171 8.48 52.64 13.76
CA HIS A 171 8.19 52.07 12.44
C HIS A 171 7.06 51.05 12.53
N GLY A 172 6.04 51.22 11.70
CA GLY A 172 4.94 50.29 11.51
C GLY A 172 4.92 49.78 10.08
N TRP A 173 4.82 48.47 9.89
CA TRP A 173 4.78 47.84 8.56
C TRP A 173 4.08 46.48 8.59
N SER A 174 3.74 45.97 7.42
CA SER A 174 3.19 44.64 7.24
C SER A 174 3.96 43.85 6.18
N GLU A 175 3.73 42.55 6.15
CA GLU A 175 4.49 41.59 5.36
C GLU A 175 3.59 40.50 4.81
N ILE A 176 3.85 40.12 3.57
CA ILE A 176 3.38 38.87 2.97
C ILE A 176 4.62 38.03 2.66
N GLY A 177 4.73 36.88 3.33
CA GLY A 177 5.88 35.99 3.23
C GLY A 177 5.54 34.68 2.53
N LEU A 178 6.27 34.36 1.46
CA LEU A 178 6.26 33.05 0.81
C LEU A 178 7.53 32.28 1.21
N SER A 179 7.35 31.13 1.84
CA SER A 179 8.46 30.29 2.33
C SER A 179 8.47 28.95 1.61
N TYR A 180 9.67 28.45 1.34
CA TYR A 180 9.91 27.11 0.84
C TYR A 180 10.98 26.43 1.70
N GLY A 181 10.70 25.20 2.11
CA GLY A 181 11.63 24.36 2.85
C GLY A 181 11.81 23.01 2.16
N GLY A 182 13.06 22.57 2.05
CA GLY A 182 13.46 21.35 1.38
C GLY A 182 14.42 20.50 2.20
N VAL A 183 14.31 19.18 2.07
CA VAL A 183 15.37 18.23 2.48
C VAL A 183 16.45 18.24 1.40
N ILE A 184 17.63 18.73 1.76
CA ILE A 184 18.78 18.83 0.85
C ILE A 184 19.52 17.49 0.77
N TRP A 185 19.70 16.84 1.93
CA TRP A 185 20.41 15.57 2.01
C TRP A 185 19.87 14.68 3.13
N ASP A 186 19.82 13.38 2.87
CA ASP A 186 19.32 12.35 3.77
C ASP A 186 20.25 11.13 3.70
N GLY A 187 21.20 11.07 4.63
CA GLY A 187 22.13 9.96 4.81
C GLY A 187 21.72 9.00 5.92
N GLY A 188 20.42 8.93 6.26
CA GLY A 188 19.91 8.13 7.38
C GLY A 188 20.26 8.73 8.74
N LYS A 189 21.47 8.46 9.25
CA LYS A 189 21.95 9.00 10.54
C LYS A 189 22.16 10.50 10.53
N HIS A 190 22.41 11.07 9.37
CA HIS A 190 22.69 12.49 9.20
C HIS A 190 21.72 13.07 8.16
N PHE A 191 21.14 14.22 8.47
CA PHE A 191 20.06 14.79 7.68
C PHE A 191 20.18 16.30 7.61
N VAL A 192 20.04 16.87 6.41
CA VAL A 192 20.20 18.32 6.18
C VAL A 192 18.97 18.87 5.46
N LYS A 193 18.46 19.98 5.99
CA LYS A 193 17.35 20.76 5.44
C LYS A 193 17.85 22.17 5.12
N GLY A 194 17.24 22.78 4.12
CA GLY A 194 17.38 24.20 3.84
C GLY A 194 16.04 24.85 3.61
N GLY A 195 15.97 26.15 3.79
CA GLY A 195 14.78 26.92 3.50
C GLY A 195 15.09 28.36 3.18
N ILE A 196 14.15 28.98 2.49
CA ILE A 196 14.16 30.39 2.13
C ILE A 196 12.76 30.96 2.33
N THR A 197 12.69 32.20 2.79
CA THR A 197 11.47 33.00 2.82
C THR A 197 11.71 34.26 2.01
N LEU A 198 10.80 34.55 1.08
CA LEU A 198 10.73 35.82 0.37
C LEU A 198 9.57 36.63 0.96
N ARG A 199 9.80 37.90 1.25
CA ARG A 199 8.80 38.81 1.82
C ARG A 199 8.59 40.02 0.93
N TYR A 200 7.33 40.31 0.66
CA TYR A 200 6.91 41.64 0.25
C TYR A 200 6.61 42.47 1.49
N LEU A 201 7.17 43.67 1.57
CA LEU A 201 7.09 44.55 2.73
C LEU A 201 6.32 45.81 2.38
N MET A 202 5.39 46.19 3.24
CA MET A 202 4.53 47.35 3.09
C MET A 202 4.64 48.23 4.33
N GLY A 203 5.35 49.34 4.19
CA GLY A 203 5.57 50.29 5.28
C GLY A 203 4.36 51.18 5.49
N ALA A 204 3.78 51.20 6.68
CA ALA A 204 2.64 52.05 7.01
C ALA A 204 3.12 53.45 7.42
N ALA A 205 3.99 53.53 8.42
CA ALA A 205 4.50 54.79 8.94
C ALA A 205 5.87 54.63 9.60
N TYR A 206 6.69 55.66 9.55
CA TYR A 206 7.92 55.75 10.32
C TYR A 206 8.24 57.18 10.76
N VAL A 207 8.95 57.28 11.89
CA VAL A 207 9.68 58.48 12.33
C VAL A 207 11.04 58.01 12.80
N SER A 208 12.10 58.64 12.32
CA SER A 208 13.48 58.29 12.68
C SER A 208 14.27 59.55 12.98
N LEU A 209 15.12 59.47 13.99
CA LEU A 209 15.97 60.54 14.47
C LEU A 209 17.35 59.96 14.78
N THR A 210 18.40 60.51 14.17
CA THR A 210 19.78 60.13 14.47
C THR A 210 20.60 61.37 14.78
N SER A 211 21.46 61.29 15.79
CA SER A 211 22.37 62.39 16.10
C SER A 211 23.81 61.88 16.14
N ASN A 212 24.69 62.58 15.42
CA ASN A 212 26.13 62.33 15.54
C ASN A 212 26.71 62.98 16.80
N ASN A 213 26.18 64.16 17.14
CA ASN A 213 26.61 64.95 18.28
C ASN A 213 25.49 65.91 18.69
N LEU A 214 25.30 66.07 19.99
CA LEU A 214 24.39 67.00 20.64
C LEU A 214 25.04 67.43 21.96
N ASP A 215 25.57 68.64 21.96
CA ASP A 215 26.02 69.32 23.18
C ASP A 215 24.94 70.31 23.59
N ALA A 216 24.37 70.10 24.77
CA ALA A 216 23.30 70.92 25.29
C ALA A 216 23.39 71.04 26.82
N VAL A 217 22.59 71.95 27.38
CA VAL A 217 22.42 72.12 28.82
C VAL A 217 20.92 72.15 29.11
N ALA A 218 20.44 71.18 29.88
CA ALA A 218 19.05 71.10 30.33
C ALA A 218 18.85 71.90 31.63
N TYR A 219 17.82 72.74 31.62
CA TYR A 219 17.30 73.51 32.76
C TYR A 219 15.86 73.03 33.04
N PRO A 220 15.68 71.96 33.84
CA PRO A 220 14.38 71.32 33.95
C PRO A 220 13.31 72.20 34.61
N SER A 221 13.68 73.03 35.60
CA SER A 221 12.72 73.94 36.27
C SER A 221 12.19 75.06 35.38
N SER A 222 12.92 75.43 34.33
CA SER A 222 12.45 76.39 33.32
C SER A 222 11.95 75.71 32.05
N ASP A 223 11.83 74.37 32.04
CA ASP A 223 11.44 73.58 30.87
C ASP A 223 12.26 73.93 29.61
N SER A 224 13.56 74.21 29.79
CA SER A 224 14.43 74.72 28.71
C SER A 224 15.61 73.79 28.45
N LEU A 225 15.95 73.62 27.17
CA LEU A 225 17.14 72.94 26.70
C LEU A 225 17.95 73.92 25.83
N VAL A 226 19.17 74.22 26.27
CA VAL A 226 20.08 75.14 25.56
C VAL A 226 21.06 74.32 24.75
N ILE A 227 20.87 74.27 23.43
CA ILE A 227 21.66 73.50 22.47
C ILE A 227 22.80 74.37 21.95
N THR A 228 24.04 73.97 22.23
CA THR A 228 25.26 74.67 21.80
C THR A 228 25.85 74.08 20.53
N ASN A 229 25.62 72.79 20.27
CA ASN A 229 26.11 72.09 19.09
C ASN A 229 25.20 70.92 18.78
N THR A 230 24.77 70.76 17.54
CA THR A 230 23.98 69.58 17.13
C THR A 230 24.16 69.30 15.65
N ASN A 231 24.15 68.01 15.30
CA ASN A 231 23.99 67.53 13.94
C ASN A 231 23.02 66.35 13.95
N LEU A 232 21.75 66.68 13.78
CA LEU A 232 20.60 65.79 13.92
C LEU A 232 19.99 65.54 12.55
N SER A 233 19.81 64.28 12.17
CA SER A 233 19.05 63.90 10.98
C SER A 233 17.69 63.35 11.40
N PHE A 234 16.62 63.92 10.86
CA PHE A 234 15.25 63.51 11.10
C PHE A 234 14.59 63.07 9.81
N GLY A 235 13.88 61.93 9.84
CA GLY A 235 13.12 61.41 8.71
C GLY A 235 11.72 60.98 9.15
N SER A 236 10.70 61.32 8.35
CA SER A 236 9.33 60.86 8.58
C SER A 236 8.54 60.81 7.26
N ASN A 237 7.64 59.84 7.12
CA ASN A 237 6.59 59.87 6.08
C ASN A 237 5.30 60.54 6.58
N ILE A 238 5.24 60.90 7.87
CA ILE A 238 4.11 61.60 8.47
C ILE A 238 4.37 63.11 8.34
N THR A 239 3.54 63.78 7.55
CA THR A 239 3.73 65.17 7.18
C THR A 239 3.15 66.13 8.22
N SER A 240 1.93 65.82 8.70
CA SER A 240 1.16 66.62 9.66
C SER A 240 0.27 65.70 10.49
N GLY A 241 -0.06 66.11 11.72
CA GLY A 241 -0.81 65.28 12.68
C GLY A 241 0.07 64.35 13.51
N GLY A 242 -0.55 63.51 14.34
CA GLY A 242 0.15 62.50 15.15
C GLY A 242 0.31 61.17 14.43
N VAL A 243 0.94 60.19 15.09
CA VAL A 243 1.02 58.79 14.63
C VAL A 243 -0.36 58.14 14.75
N GLY A 244 -1.25 58.42 13.80
CA GLY A 244 -2.56 57.78 13.69
C GLY A 244 -2.58 56.88 12.47
N THR A 245 -2.52 55.56 12.66
CA THR A 245 -2.59 54.59 11.56
C THR A 245 -3.91 53.84 11.61
N THR A 246 -4.53 53.70 10.45
CA THR A 246 -5.68 52.83 10.24
C THR A 246 -5.20 51.46 9.75
N PHE A 247 -6.00 50.41 9.92
CA PHE A 247 -5.66 49.09 9.40
C PHE A 247 -5.44 49.11 7.87
N SER A 248 -6.12 50.01 7.14
CA SER A 248 -5.89 50.23 5.71
C SER A 248 -4.48 50.71 5.37
N ASP A 249 -3.82 51.47 6.25
CA ASP A 249 -2.46 51.97 6.00
C ASP A 249 -1.43 50.84 6.03
N PHE A 250 -1.69 49.81 6.84
CA PHE A 250 -0.91 48.58 6.87
C PHE A 250 -1.16 47.69 5.64
N ILE A 251 -2.21 47.91 4.85
CA ILE A 251 -2.51 47.13 3.64
C ILE A 251 -2.18 47.91 2.35
N GLY A 252 -2.25 49.24 2.38
CA GLY A 252 -1.91 50.11 1.24
C GLY A 252 -0.41 50.43 1.13
N GLY A 253 0.27 50.58 2.28
CA GLY A 253 1.71 50.80 2.41
C GLY A 253 2.23 52.09 1.75
N ALA A 254 2.53 53.12 2.53
CA ALA A 254 3.29 54.30 2.08
C ALA A 254 4.73 53.96 1.66
N GLY A 255 5.31 52.90 2.23
CA GLY A 255 6.60 52.34 1.86
C GLY A 255 6.47 50.97 1.20
N LYS A 256 7.40 50.64 0.30
CA LYS A 256 7.46 49.33 -0.36
C LYS A 256 8.87 48.75 -0.25
N GLY A 257 8.95 47.45 -0.04
CA GLY A 257 10.24 46.79 0.13
C GLY A 257 10.19 45.31 -0.11
N PHE A 258 11.37 44.71 -0.10
CA PHE A 258 11.54 43.27 -0.11
C PHE A 258 12.47 42.88 1.01
N GLY A 259 12.24 41.68 1.53
CA GLY A 259 13.12 41.06 2.51
C GLY A 259 13.00 39.55 2.47
N GLY A 260 13.66 38.89 3.41
CA GLY A 260 13.63 37.44 3.46
C GLY A 260 14.35 36.83 4.64
N ASP A 261 14.32 35.51 4.66
CA ASP A 261 15.12 34.66 5.53
C ASP A 261 15.80 33.58 4.71
N ILE A 262 16.96 33.12 5.16
CA ILE A 262 17.61 31.92 4.66
C ILE A 262 18.13 31.12 5.84
N GLY A 263 18.01 29.80 5.79
CA GLY A 263 18.52 28.98 6.87
C GLY A 263 18.69 27.51 6.52
N PHE A 264 19.48 26.86 7.36
CA PHE A 264 19.84 25.45 7.25
C PHE A 264 19.66 24.76 8.59
N VAL A 265 19.28 23.49 8.56
CA VAL A 265 19.13 22.65 9.74
C VAL A 265 19.85 21.33 9.47
N TYR A 266 20.73 20.94 10.39
CA TYR A 266 21.34 19.64 10.46
C TYR A 266 20.71 18.84 11.60
N GLU A 267 20.39 17.57 11.36
CA GLU A 267 19.88 16.65 12.36
C GLU A 267 20.72 15.37 12.40
N PHE A 268 21.14 14.99 13.61
CA PHE A 268 21.73 13.69 13.89
C PHE A 268 20.67 12.74 14.45
N ARG A 269 20.42 11.65 13.73
CA ARG A 269 19.33 10.70 13.92
C ARG A 269 19.91 9.28 14.10
N PRO A 270 20.54 8.97 15.25
CA PRO A 270 21.24 7.69 15.42
C PRO A 270 20.33 6.46 15.34
N LYS A 271 19.03 6.61 15.67
CA LYS A 271 18.01 5.56 15.61
C LYS A 271 17.16 5.62 14.33
N TYR A 272 17.76 5.95 13.18
CA TYR A 272 17.00 6.25 11.95
C TYR A 272 16.05 5.11 11.53
N ASP A 273 16.43 3.85 11.73
CA ASP A 273 15.60 2.66 11.44
C ASP A 273 14.33 2.58 12.30
N SER A 274 14.33 3.18 13.50
CA SER A 274 13.16 3.14 14.41
C SER A 274 12.00 4.04 13.96
N TYR A 275 12.22 4.89 12.95
CA TYR A 275 11.22 5.80 12.39
C TYR A 275 10.81 5.41 10.97
N THR A 276 11.17 4.21 10.54
CA THR A 276 10.68 3.58 9.32
C THR A 276 9.72 2.45 9.69
N TYR A 277 8.70 2.22 8.87
CA TYR A 277 7.76 1.12 9.05
C TYR A 277 7.33 0.59 7.67
N ASP A 278 6.87 -0.65 7.66
CA ASP A 278 6.30 -1.28 6.49
C ASP A 278 4.78 -1.31 6.65
N MET A 279 4.05 -1.08 5.56
CA MET A 279 2.59 -1.08 5.57
C MET A 279 2.01 -1.17 4.16
N ASP A 280 0.88 -1.85 4.01
CA ASP A 280 0.14 -1.97 2.75
C ASP A 280 1.01 -2.44 1.55
N GLY A 281 1.94 -3.37 1.79
CA GLY A 281 2.87 -3.88 0.77
C GLY A 281 4.03 -2.94 0.41
N GLU A 282 4.12 -1.76 1.03
CA GLU A 282 5.25 -0.84 0.88
C GLU A 282 6.22 -0.97 2.06
N THR A 283 7.53 -1.01 1.76
CA THR A 283 8.59 -1.13 2.77
C THR A 283 9.38 0.17 2.95
N GLY A 284 9.94 0.38 4.14
CA GLY A 284 10.81 1.52 4.43
C GLY A 284 10.10 2.89 4.47
N ILE A 285 8.80 2.92 4.76
CA ILE A 285 8.01 4.15 4.84
C ILE A 285 8.48 4.98 6.03
N LYS A 286 8.89 6.23 5.78
CA LYS A 286 9.34 7.14 6.85
C LYS A 286 8.16 7.72 7.62
N ASP A 287 8.11 7.49 8.93
CA ASP A 287 7.13 8.10 9.84
C ASP A 287 7.37 9.62 9.92
N ARG A 288 6.53 10.38 9.22
CA ARG A 288 6.58 11.86 9.23
C ARG A 288 6.09 12.47 10.53
N GLY A 289 5.31 11.74 11.33
CA GLY A 289 4.78 12.19 12.62
C GLY A 289 5.75 12.01 13.79
N ALA A 290 6.80 11.19 13.64
CA ALA A 290 7.80 10.95 14.68
C ALA A 290 8.80 12.11 14.83
N ASN A 291 9.27 12.33 16.07
CA ASN A 291 10.43 13.17 16.35
C ASN A 291 11.70 12.31 16.22
N LYS A 292 12.55 12.63 15.23
CA LYS A 292 13.59 11.69 14.72
C LYS A 292 15.01 11.95 15.24
N TYR A 293 15.32 13.16 15.66
CA TYR A 293 16.70 13.55 16.00
C TYR A 293 17.03 13.30 17.48
N LEU A 294 18.31 13.01 17.73
CA LEU A 294 18.94 13.15 19.03
C LEU A 294 19.46 14.58 19.20
N LEU A 295 20.06 15.12 18.15
CA LEU A 295 20.61 16.48 18.12
C LEU A 295 20.17 17.18 16.83
N ARG A 296 19.73 18.42 16.94
CA ARG A 296 19.44 19.30 15.81
C ARG A 296 20.25 20.59 15.97
N ALA A 297 21.07 20.93 14.99
CA ALA A 297 21.77 22.20 14.92
C ALA A 297 21.22 23.01 13.75
N SER A 298 21.04 24.31 13.92
CA SER A 298 20.52 25.18 12.86
C SER A 298 21.21 26.52 12.84
N PHE A 299 21.27 27.11 11.65
CA PHE A 299 21.80 28.44 11.41
C PHE A 299 20.90 29.14 10.39
N ALA A 300 20.54 30.39 10.66
CA ALA A 300 19.75 31.22 9.77
C ALA A 300 20.18 32.69 9.82
N ILE A 301 19.99 33.38 8.69
CA ILE A 301 19.95 34.84 8.64
C ILE A 301 18.49 35.21 8.42
N THR A 302 17.93 35.96 9.36
CA THR A 302 16.52 36.33 9.38
C THR A 302 16.33 37.83 9.26
N ASP A 303 15.19 38.24 8.71
CA ASP A 303 14.77 39.63 8.57
C ASP A 303 15.79 40.49 7.80
N PHE A 304 16.41 39.95 6.73
CA PHE A 304 17.25 40.77 5.84
C PHE A 304 16.37 41.50 4.83
N GLY A 305 16.78 42.72 4.45
CA GLY A 305 16.04 43.55 3.50
C GLY A 305 15.74 44.94 4.05
N SER A 306 14.87 45.66 3.35
CA SER A 306 14.57 47.05 3.68
C SER A 306 13.26 47.52 3.06
N ILE A 307 12.65 48.52 3.69
CA ILE A 307 11.50 49.24 3.17
C ILE A 307 11.96 50.58 2.63
N LYS A 308 11.64 50.83 1.37
CA LYS A 308 11.90 52.09 0.67
C LYS A 308 10.62 52.90 0.67
N TYR A 309 10.67 54.09 1.24
CA TYR A 309 9.60 55.05 1.10
C TYR A 309 10.03 56.02 -0.04
N ASN A 310 9.17 56.32 -1.01
CA ASN A 310 9.52 57.21 -2.16
C ASN A 310 8.55 58.37 -2.33
N ASP A 311 7.27 58.15 -2.02
CA ASP A 311 6.22 59.15 -2.15
C ASP A 311 5.98 59.77 -0.76
N ASN A 312 6.00 61.11 -0.64
CA ASN A 312 5.72 61.85 0.61
C ASN A 312 6.71 61.65 1.78
N ASN A 313 7.97 61.35 1.53
CA ASN A 313 8.98 61.36 2.60
C ASN A 313 9.66 62.69 2.75
N PHE A 314 9.90 63.02 4.01
CA PHE A 314 10.56 64.24 4.38
C PHE A 314 11.73 63.92 5.31
N VAL A 315 12.93 64.18 4.82
CA VAL A 315 14.18 64.08 5.58
C VAL A 315 14.76 65.48 5.71
N THR A 316 15.24 65.83 6.90
CA THR A 316 15.91 67.10 7.13
C THR A 316 17.06 66.92 8.10
N ASN A 317 18.11 67.72 7.93
CA ASN A 317 19.15 67.86 8.92
C ASN A 317 18.94 69.16 9.70
N ILE A 318 19.05 69.05 11.02
CA ILE A 318 18.94 70.14 11.97
C ILE A 318 20.32 70.32 12.60
N ARG A 319 20.88 71.52 12.43
CA ARG A 319 22.22 71.89 12.89
C ARG A 319 22.17 73.18 13.70
N THR A 320 23.20 73.45 14.50
CA THR A 320 23.37 74.80 15.06
C THR A 320 23.74 75.80 13.95
N LYS A 321 23.29 77.06 14.08
CA LYS A 321 23.65 78.12 13.13
C LYS A 321 25.13 78.50 13.28
N ALA A 322 25.78 78.84 12.16
CA ALA A 322 27.21 79.16 12.11
C ALA A 322 27.63 80.40 12.94
N ASN A 323 26.68 81.23 13.38
CA ASN A 323 26.93 82.44 14.17
C ASN A 323 27.08 82.20 15.68
N GLY A 324 27.09 80.94 16.14
CA GLY A 324 27.47 80.57 17.51
C GLY A 324 26.46 80.95 18.61
N THR A 325 25.26 81.43 18.25
CA THR A 325 24.20 81.66 19.25
C THR A 325 23.58 80.32 19.64
N PRO A 326 23.55 79.96 20.94
CA PRO A 326 22.87 78.75 21.38
C PRO A 326 21.39 78.78 21.01
N ALA A 327 20.86 77.63 20.59
CA ALA A 327 19.44 77.45 20.39
C ALA A 327 18.80 77.14 21.74
N ILE A 328 17.77 77.89 22.12
CA ILE A 328 17.00 77.63 23.35
C ILE A 328 15.69 77.02 22.89
N VAL A 329 15.39 75.80 23.31
CA VAL A 329 14.13 75.10 23.01
C VAL A 329 13.39 74.79 24.30
N THR A 330 12.07 74.84 24.25
CA THR A 330 11.16 74.39 25.31
C THR A 330 11.05 72.86 25.26
N SER A 331 11.39 72.17 26.34
CA SER A 331 11.53 70.71 26.31
C SER A 331 10.18 69.99 26.09
N SER A 332 9.10 70.50 26.68
CA SER A 332 7.73 69.98 26.45
C SER A 332 7.25 70.17 25.01
N GLU A 333 7.41 71.36 24.42
CA GLU A 333 7.01 71.62 23.04
C GLU A 333 7.86 70.85 22.02
N LEU A 334 9.14 70.61 22.34
CA LEU A 334 9.99 69.76 21.54
C LEU A 334 9.42 68.33 21.47
N ALA A 335 8.96 67.78 22.61
CA ALA A 335 8.34 66.44 22.65
C ALA A 335 7.13 66.35 21.71
N ASP A 336 6.26 67.35 21.71
CA ASP A 336 5.09 67.41 20.83
C ASP A 336 5.46 67.54 19.35
N SER A 337 6.61 68.18 19.06
CA SER A 337 7.05 68.46 17.69
C SER A 337 7.65 67.25 16.96
N VAL A 338 8.21 66.26 17.67
CA VAL A 338 8.93 65.11 17.09
C VAL A 338 8.00 64.10 16.39
N GLY A 339 6.67 64.24 16.53
CA GLY A 339 5.69 63.31 15.96
C GLY A 339 5.49 63.36 14.45
N ASN A 340 5.86 64.46 13.77
CA ASN A 340 5.76 64.59 12.32
C ASN A 340 6.78 65.58 11.76
N TYR A 341 6.99 65.52 10.44
CA TYR A 341 8.01 66.33 9.78
C TYR A 341 7.78 67.83 9.87
N SER A 342 6.58 68.32 9.55
CA SER A 342 6.34 69.76 9.51
C SER A 342 6.49 70.39 10.89
N SER A 343 6.07 69.69 11.95
CA SER A 343 6.12 70.19 13.32
C SER A 343 7.55 70.35 13.81
N LEU A 344 8.37 69.30 13.76
CA LEU A 344 9.77 69.38 14.19
C LEU A 344 10.58 70.37 13.35
N ARG A 345 10.37 70.37 12.02
CA ARG A 345 11.04 71.31 11.12
C ARG A 345 10.74 72.76 11.49
N ASN A 346 9.46 73.09 11.66
CA ASN A 346 9.03 74.45 11.98
C ASN A 346 9.47 74.86 13.39
N TYR A 347 9.38 73.92 14.34
CA TYR A 347 9.87 74.11 15.70
C TYR A 347 11.36 74.45 15.72
N ALA A 348 12.19 73.65 15.05
CA ALA A 348 13.63 73.91 14.97
C ALA A 348 13.96 75.24 14.28
N ALA A 349 13.29 75.56 13.17
CA ALA A 349 13.50 76.81 12.43
C ALA A 349 13.18 78.05 13.28
N ASN A 350 12.19 77.96 14.18
CA ASN A 350 11.79 79.06 15.07
C ASN A 350 12.71 79.23 16.29
N HIS A 351 13.52 78.23 16.64
CA HIS A 351 14.38 78.24 17.84
C HIS A 351 15.88 78.35 17.51
N ASN A 352 16.23 79.16 16.51
CA ASN A 352 17.62 79.44 16.13
C ASN A 352 18.45 78.23 15.66
N LEU A 353 17.82 77.13 15.26
CA LEU A 353 18.50 76.04 14.57
C LEU A 353 18.52 76.29 13.05
N ALA A 354 19.60 75.86 12.40
CA ALA A 354 19.67 75.76 10.95
C ALA A 354 18.99 74.48 10.53
N VAL A 355 18.00 74.59 9.65
CA VAL A 355 17.32 73.44 9.07
C VAL A 355 17.64 73.45 7.59
N ASP A 356 18.27 72.38 7.09
CA ASP A 356 18.71 72.31 5.70
C ASP A 356 17.52 72.58 4.77
N SER A 357 17.52 73.76 4.12
CA SER A 357 16.45 74.23 3.25
C SER A 357 16.65 73.66 1.84
N GLY A 358 16.35 72.38 1.69
CA GLY A 358 16.37 71.72 0.39
C GLY A 358 16.51 70.21 0.53
N THR A 359 15.43 69.49 0.20
CA THR A 359 15.40 68.24 -0.61
C THR A 359 14.12 67.46 -0.31
N ASN A 360 13.07 67.69 -1.12
CA ASN A 360 11.94 66.75 -1.30
C ASN A 360 12.40 65.45 -2.01
N THR A 361 13.62 64.96 -1.80
CA THR A 361 14.27 64.09 -2.80
C THR A 361 15.18 62.98 -2.27
N ALA A 362 15.35 62.80 -0.95
CA ALA A 362 16.06 61.62 -0.45
C ALA A 362 15.08 60.47 -0.19
N THR A 363 15.28 59.34 -0.87
CA THR A 363 14.71 58.07 -0.44
C THR A 363 15.17 57.76 0.98
N SER A 364 14.22 57.60 1.90
CA SER A 364 14.46 56.97 3.19
C SER A 364 14.33 55.45 3.05
N LYS A 365 15.42 54.76 3.34
CA LYS A 365 15.51 53.30 3.35
C LYS A 365 15.62 52.85 4.81
N LEU A 366 14.58 52.20 5.31
CA LEU A 366 14.61 51.61 6.64
C LEU A 366 14.99 50.14 6.51
N VAL A 367 16.09 49.74 7.15
CA VAL A 367 16.48 48.33 7.20
C VAL A 367 15.60 47.54 8.17
N LEU A 368 15.35 46.28 7.82
CA LEU A 368 14.72 45.32 8.73
C LEU A 368 15.69 44.91 9.85
N PRO A 369 15.19 44.36 10.98
CA PRO A 369 16.03 43.97 12.11
C PRO A 369 16.80 42.67 11.85
N THR A 370 17.74 42.72 10.91
CA THR A 370 18.48 41.56 10.42
C THR A 370 19.26 40.90 11.55
N SER A 371 19.07 39.60 11.70
CA SER A 371 19.64 38.82 12.81
C SER A 371 20.21 37.50 12.33
N ILE A 372 21.36 37.13 12.87
CA ILE A 372 21.85 35.75 12.83
C ILE A 372 21.15 34.97 13.94
N VAL A 373 20.61 33.80 13.60
CA VAL A 373 19.96 32.88 14.54
C VAL A 373 20.67 31.54 14.47
N ALA A 374 21.33 31.15 15.55
CA ALA A 374 21.96 29.85 15.71
C ALA A 374 21.25 29.07 16.81
N ASN A 375 21.01 27.78 16.59
CA ASN A 375 20.27 26.95 17.53
C ASN A 375 20.85 25.55 17.63
N VAL A 376 20.92 24.99 18.83
CA VAL A 376 21.20 23.58 19.09
C VAL A 376 20.11 23.03 19.98
N ASP A 377 19.57 21.88 19.62
CA ASP A 377 18.42 21.29 20.27
C ASP A 377 18.66 19.80 20.51
N TYR A 378 18.62 19.42 21.78
CA TYR A 378 18.97 18.08 22.24
C TYR A 378 17.73 17.36 22.77
N HIS A 379 17.43 16.19 22.21
CA HIS A 379 16.36 15.31 22.65
C HIS A 379 16.88 14.42 23.78
N ALA A 380 16.77 14.88 25.02
CA ALA A 380 17.37 14.24 26.18
C ALA A 380 16.70 12.90 26.52
N VAL A 381 15.38 12.91 26.68
CA VAL A 381 14.54 11.73 26.94
C VAL A 381 13.19 11.91 26.27
N LYS A 382 12.36 10.86 26.25
CA LYS A 382 11.04 10.89 25.61
C LYS A 382 10.22 12.09 26.09
N GLY A 383 9.98 13.04 25.18
CA GLY A 383 9.20 14.24 25.44
C GLY A 383 10.01 15.41 25.99
N LEU A 384 11.23 15.23 26.52
CA LEU A 384 12.04 16.33 27.05
C LEU A 384 13.13 16.74 26.07
N TYR A 385 13.17 18.03 25.76
CA TYR A 385 14.17 18.67 24.90
C TYR A 385 14.87 19.80 25.65
N ILE A 386 16.14 20.03 25.34
CA ILE A 386 16.90 21.16 25.84
C ILE A 386 17.41 21.94 24.63
N ASN A 387 16.98 23.18 24.51
CA ASN A 387 17.31 24.04 23.40
C ASN A 387 18.27 25.16 23.83
N ALA A 388 19.37 25.36 23.11
CA ALA A 388 20.24 26.53 23.24
C ALA A 388 20.13 27.36 21.97
N LEU A 389 19.66 28.60 22.09
CA LEU A 389 19.46 29.55 21.00
C LEU A 389 20.37 30.76 21.21
N PHE A 390 21.04 31.20 20.15
CA PHE A 390 21.76 32.45 20.11
C PHE A 390 21.21 33.32 18.99
N VAL A 391 20.87 34.57 19.31
CA VAL A 391 20.43 35.57 18.35
C VAL A 391 21.43 36.73 18.41
N ALA A 392 22.02 37.06 17.27
CA ALA A 392 22.91 38.21 17.14
C ALA A 392 22.33 39.22 16.15
N ASN A 393 22.13 40.46 16.61
CA ASN A 393 21.78 41.56 15.72
C ASN A 393 22.99 41.92 14.84
N ILE A 394 22.75 42.05 13.53
CA ILE A 394 23.73 42.49 12.54
C ILE A 394 23.27 43.69 11.70
N ALA A 395 22.09 44.25 12.01
CA ALA A 395 21.61 45.51 11.45
C ALA A 395 22.33 46.71 12.11
N SER A 396 22.65 47.73 11.30
CA SER A 396 23.26 48.97 11.79
C SER A 396 22.31 49.71 12.72
N ARG A 397 22.81 50.14 13.89
CA ARG A 397 22.05 50.92 14.88
C ARG A 397 22.27 52.43 14.77
N THR A 398 23.20 52.86 13.93
CA THR A 398 23.56 54.27 13.73
C THR A 398 22.85 54.89 12.53
N GLU A 399 22.15 54.08 11.72
CA GLU A 399 21.39 54.51 10.54
C GLU A 399 19.87 54.36 10.78
N PHE A 400 19.06 54.89 9.85
CA PHE A 400 17.60 54.71 9.89
C PHE A 400 17.26 53.23 9.73
N GLY A 401 16.71 52.62 10.77
CA GLY A 401 16.52 51.17 10.73
C GLY A 401 15.96 50.57 11.99
N ASN A 402 15.48 49.34 11.84
CA ASN A 402 15.00 48.55 12.95
C ASN A 402 16.11 47.62 13.39
N SER A 403 16.16 47.33 14.68
CA SER A 403 17.20 46.49 15.26
C SER A 403 16.63 45.62 16.38
N VAL A 404 17.28 44.51 16.71
CA VAL A 404 16.94 43.73 17.92
C VAL A 404 18.13 43.67 18.87
N TYR A 405 17.90 43.23 20.10
CA TYR A 405 19.00 42.98 21.02
C TYR A 405 19.47 41.54 20.87
N SER A 406 20.80 41.37 20.94
CA SER A 406 21.39 40.05 20.96
C SER A 406 21.01 39.35 22.25
N GLN A 407 20.82 38.04 22.19
CA GLN A 407 20.40 37.24 23.33
C GLN A 407 20.90 35.80 23.20
N PHE A 408 21.09 35.18 24.36
CA PHE A 408 21.32 33.74 24.47
C PHE A 408 20.20 33.15 25.32
N THR A 409 19.54 32.10 24.84
CA THR A 409 18.41 31.47 25.52
C THR A 409 18.63 29.98 25.67
N LEU A 410 18.45 29.47 26.88
CA LEU A 410 18.38 28.04 27.18
C LEU A 410 16.92 27.68 27.53
N THR A 411 16.29 26.82 26.73
CA THR A 411 14.89 26.42 26.92
C THR A 411 14.79 24.91 27.13
N PRO A 412 14.77 24.41 28.38
CA PRO A 412 14.17 23.12 28.66
C PRO A 412 12.69 23.14 28.26
N ARG A 413 12.25 22.14 27.49
CA ARG A 413 10.85 22.00 27.09
C ARG A 413 10.37 20.56 27.12
N TRP A 414 9.16 20.35 27.63
CA TRP A 414 8.40 19.14 27.42
C TRP A 414 7.57 19.30 26.15
N ASP A 415 7.74 18.45 25.14
CA ASP A 415 7.13 18.61 23.83
C ASP A 415 6.57 17.29 23.30
N THR A 416 5.25 17.26 23.11
CA THR A 416 4.48 16.13 22.58
C THR A 416 3.61 16.62 21.42
N ARG A 417 2.91 15.72 20.73
CA ARG A 417 1.99 16.12 19.65
C ARG A 417 0.90 17.10 20.12
N VAL A 418 0.32 16.86 21.29
CA VAL A 418 -0.85 17.62 21.79
C VAL A 418 -0.44 18.72 22.76
N PHE A 419 0.62 18.54 23.54
CA PHE A 419 1.02 19.47 24.59
C PHE A 419 2.49 19.85 24.47
N SER A 420 2.81 21.13 24.71
CA SER A 420 4.16 21.62 24.87
C SER A 420 4.24 22.59 26.06
N ALA A 421 5.28 22.49 26.87
CA ALA A 421 5.62 23.44 27.92
C ALA A 421 7.11 23.73 27.89
N GLY A 422 7.51 24.98 27.65
CA GLY A 422 8.89 25.41 27.59
C GLY A 422 9.18 26.51 28.61
N ILE A 423 10.37 26.48 29.22
CA ILE A 423 10.85 27.50 30.16
C ILE A 423 12.07 28.18 29.53
N PRO A 424 11.91 29.26 28.75
CA PRO A 424 13.06 29.98 28.20
C PRO A 424 13.81 30.71 29.32
N LEU A 425 15.10 30.44 29.46
CA LEU A 425 16.04 31.17 30.32
C LEU A 425 16.95 32.01 29.43
N THR A 426 16.67 33.31 29.34
CA THR A 426 17.31 34.21 28.38
C THR A 426 18.28 35.16 29.07
N TYR A 427 19.56 35.11 28.71
CA TYR A 427 20.50 36.18 28.97
C TYR A 427 20.41 37.23 27.87
N ASP A 428 19.95 38.42 28.25
CA ASP A 428 19.71 39.54 27.35
C ASP A 428 20.88 40.53 27.41
N PHE A 429 21.54 40.77 26.28
CA PHE A 429 22.75 41.59 26.23
C PHE A 429 22.48 43.09 26.34
N LEU A 430 21.23 43.55 26.17
CA LEU A 430 20.86 44.94 26.46
C LEU A 430 20.85 45.17 27.97
N THR A 431 20.08 44.34 28.67
CA THR A 431 19.79 44.53 30.10
C THR A 431 20.87 43.94 31.00
N LYS A 432 21.77 43.11 30.45
CA LYS A 432 22.79 42.34 31.18
C LYS A 432 22.17 41.52 32.32
N SER A 433 20.94 41.03 32.11
CA SER A 433 20.16 40.32 33.11
C SER A 433 19.70 38.95 32.59
N LEU A 434 19.49 38.03 33.52
CA LEU A 434 18.86 36.75 33.24
C LEU A 434 17.34 36.90 33.35
N LYS A 435 16.65 36.61 32.26
CA LYS A 435 15.20 36.57 32.15
C LYS A 435 14.74 35.12 32.13
N TYR A 436 13.55 34.87 32.64
CA TYR A 436 12.91 33.56 32.56
C TYR A 436 11.48 33.74 32.09
N GLY A 437 11.00 32.81 31.28
CA GLY A 437 9.64 32.80 30.75
C GLY A 437 8.95 31.45 30.90
N ILE A 438 7.73 31.39 30.39
CA ILE A 438 6.96 30.16 30.24
C ILE A 438 6.16 30.22 28.93
N GLY A 439 6.24 29.17 28.13
CA GLY A 439 5.42 28.97 26.94
C GLY A 439 4.62 27.69 27.04
N LEU A 440 3.32 27.76 26.76
CA LEU A 440 2.40 26.63 26.78
C LEU A 440 1.73 26.48 25.42
N ARG A 441 1.60 25.24 24.94
CA ARG A 441 0.81 24.90 23.76
C ARG A 441 -0.09 23.71 24.06
N VAL A 442 -1.37 23.83 23.69
CA VAL A 442 -2.36 22.74 23.72
C VAL A 442 -3.02 22.67 22.34
N GLY A 443 -2.73 21.60 21.60
CA GLY A 443 -3.17 21.43 20.22
C GLY A 443 -2.64 22.56 19.33
N GLY A 444 -3.56 23.36 18.82
CA GLY A 444 -3.28 24.55 18.02
C GLY A 444 -3.28 25.87 18.79
N PHE A 445 -3.68 25.88 20.07
CA PHE A 445 -3.62 27.08 20.91
C PHE A 445 -2.29 27.16 21.64
N PHE A 446 -1.76 28.36 21.76
CA PHE A 446 -0.57 28.60 22.57
C PHE A 446 -0.64 29.97 23.24
N LEU A 447 0.05 30.09 24.37
CA LEU A 447 0.24 31.34 25.09
C LEU A 447 1.53 31.29 25.88
N GLY A 448 2.06 32.44 26.25
CA GLY A 448 3.25 32.49 27.05
C GLY A 448 3.87 33.87 27.17
N SER A 449 5.02 33.85 27.81
CA SER A 449 5.91 34.97 28.05
C SER A 449 7.33 34.42 27.96
N ASP A 450 8.24 35.13 27.30
CA ASP A 450 9.67 34.83 27.30
C ASP A 450 10.42 35.59 28.42
N ASP A 451 9.77 36.56 29.06
CA ASP A 451 10.23 37.40 30.17
C ASP A 451 9.06 37.61 31.15
N LEU A 452 8.92 36.68 32.08
CA LEU A 452 7.83 36.64 33.05
C LEU A 452 8.14 37.51 34.28
N ALA A 453 9.40 37.88 34.51
CA ALA A 453 9.84 38.57 35.73
C ALA A 453 9.05 39.86 35.99
N GLY A 454 8.83 40.68 34.96
CA GLY A 454 8.03 41.90 35.05
C GLY A 454 6.51 41.67 35.06
N ILE A 455 6.04 40.42 34.92
CA ILE A 455 4.62 40.05 35.04
C ILE A 455 4.32 39.56 36.47
N VAL A 456 5.21 38.77 37.08
CA VAL A 456 4.98 38.10 38.38
C VAL A 456 5.48 38.89 39.59
N GLY A 457 5.75 40.19 39.44
CA GLY A 457 6.09 41.08 40.57
C GLY A 457 7.58 41.12 40.92
N GLY A 458 8.48 40.80 39.98
CA GLY A 458 9.92 40.99 40.15
C GLY A 458 10.42 42.29 39.51
N SER A 459 11.50 42.86 40.04
CA SER A 459 12.19 43.99 39.40
C SER A 459 12.80 43.56 38.06
N ALA A 460 12.15 43.93 36.97
CA ALA A 460 12.54 43.51 35.62
C ALA A 460 12.68 44.68 34.67
N TYR A 461 13.50 44.49 33.65
CA TYR A 461 13.78 45.45 32.57
C TYR A 461 12.87 45.25 31.34
N GLY A 462 12.03 44.22 31.37
CA GLY A 462 11.10 43.79 30.32
C GLY A 462 10.05 42.83 30.90
N ALA A 463 9.09 42.41 30.07
CA ALA A 463 7.85 41.69 30.42
C ALA A 463 6.95 41.27 29.22
N ASN A 464 7.26 40.30 28.37
CA ASN A 464 6.41 40.01 27.17
C ASN A 464 5.21 39.10 27.38
N PHE A 465 4.21 39.24 26.52
CA PHE A 465 3.10 38.31 26.43
C PHE A 465 2.76 38.00 24.97
N TYR A 466 2.57 36.73 24.67
CA TYR A 466 2.09 36.26 23.38
C TYR A 466 1.01 35.20 23.54
N PHE A 467 0.10 35.15 22.58
CA PHE A 467 -0.87 34.08 22.44
C PHE A 467 -1.32 33.95 20.98
N GLY A 468 -1.83 32.78 20.63
CA GLY A 468 -2.28 32.53 19.27
C GLY A 468 -3.01 31.22 19.11
N ALA A 469 -3.58 31.06 17.92
CA ALA A 469 -4.35 29.90 17.53
C ALA A 469 -4.00 29.49 16.09
N SER A 470 -3.84 28.19 15.90
CA SER A 470 -3.69 27.54 14.60
C SER A 470 -4.53 26.27 14.53
N ILE A 471 -4.75 25.76 13.32
CA ILE A 471 -5.42 24.49 13.05
C ILE A 471 -4.37 23.54 12.45
N PRO A 472 -3.71 22.70 13.28
CA PRO A 472 -2.72 21.74 12.81
C PRO A 472 -3.37 20.42 12.38
N ILE A 473 -3.13 20.01 11.14
CA ILE A 473 -3.41 18.66 10.64
C ILE A 473 -2.10 17.87 10.63
N ASN A 474 -1.92 17.04 11.65
CA ASN A 474 -0.69 16.29 11.89
C ASN A 474 -0.53 15.10 10.93
N ASN A 475 0.72 14.79 10.55
CA ASN A 475 1.07 13.49 10.00
C ASN A 475 0.87 12.41 11.07
N LYS A 476 0.31 11.26 10.67
CA LYS A 476 0.09 10.11 11.55
C LYS A 476 0.48 8.85 10.80
N LYS A 477 1.13 7.91 11.50
CA LYS A 477 1.21 6.52 11.04
C LYS A 477 -0.23 6.01 10.86
N PRO A 478 -0.58 5.34 9.74
CA PRO A 478 -1.87 4.69 9.61
C PRO A 478 -2.07 3.68 10.74
N LYS A 479 -3.32 3.47 11.15
CA LYS A 479 -3.64 2.49 12.17
C LYS A 479 -3.66 1.10 11.54
N ASP A 480 -3.16 0.15 12.30
CA ASP A 480 -3.13 -1.28 12.04
C ASP A 480 -3.48 -1.91 13.40
N SER A 481 -4.62 -2.60 13.45
CA SER A 481 -5.29 -3.03 14.69
C SER A 481 -4.82 -4.40 15.16
N ASP A 482 -4.65 -5.35 14.24
CA ASP A 482 -4.21 -6.71 14.48
C ASP A 482 -2.70 -6.87 14.28
N GLY A 483 -2.02 -5.92 13.65
CA GLY A 483 -0.57 -5.86 13.52
C GLY A 483 -0.05 -6.72 12.38
N ASP A 484 -0.82 -6.87 11.31
CA ASP A 484 -0.49 -7.66 10.12
C ASP A 484 0.19 -6.85 9.00
N LEU A 485 0.50 -5.58 9.28
CA LEU A 485 1.10 -4.61 8.36
C LEU A 485 0.14 -4.16 7.23
N VAL A 486 -1.15 -4.44 7.32
CA VAL A 486 -2.18 -3.86 6.47
C VAL A 486 -2.92 -2.79 7.27
N SER A 487 -3.02 -1.59 6.72
CA SER A 487 -3.70 -0.51 7.42
C SER A 487 -5.20 -0.81 7.53
N ASN A 488 -5.84 -0.45 8.65
CA ASN A 488 -7.29 -0.59 8.86
C ASN A 488 -8.17 0.03 7.75
N LYS A 489 -7.59 0.92 6.93
CA LYS A 489 -8.27 1.53 5.78
C LYS A 489 -8.34 0.57 4.59
N LYS A 490 -7.31 -0.25 4.37
CA LYS A 490 -7.20 -1.20 3.26
C LYS A 490 -7.52 -2.64 3.70
N ASP A 491 -7.42 -2.90 4.99
CA ASP A 491 -7.68 -4.18 5.62
C ASP A 491 -9.20 -4.49 5.67
N LYS A 492 -9.54 -5.66 5.13
CA LYS A 492 -10.88 -6.24 5.15
C LYS A 492 -11.19 -6.94 6.48
N CYS A 493 -10.19 -7.51 7.14
CA CYS A 493 -10.31 -8.35 8.33
C CYS A 493 -9.60 -7.73 9.54
N LYS A 494 -9.92 -6.46 9.85
CA LYS A 494 -9.32 -5.54 10.85
C LYS A 494 -8.98 -6.04 12.26
N ASN A 495 -9.38 -7.25 12.64
CA ASN A 495 -9.13 -7.83 13.95
C ASN A 495 -8.43 -9.19 13.85
N GLU A 496 -8.07 -9.66 12.66
CA GLU A 496 -7.53 -10.97 12.37
C GLU A 496 -6.34 -10.79 11.44
N LYS A 497 -5.17 -11.28 11.87
CA LYS A 497 -3.96 -11.09 11.09
C LYS A 497 -4.04 -11.80 9.75
N GLY A 498 -3.82 -11.07 8.67
CA GLY A 498 -3.72 -11.63 7.34
C GLY A 498 -2.46 -11.26 6.60
N VAL A 499 -2.55 -11.36 5.28
CA VAL A 499 -1.48 -10.98 4.34
C VAL A 499 -1.97 -9.87 3.42
N TRP A 500 -1.03 -9.09 2.87
CA TRP A 500 -1.36 -7.96 2.01
C TRP A 500 -2.12 -8.38 0.74
N GLU A 501 -1.78 -9.54 0.17
CA GLU A 501 -2.38 -10.13 -1.03
C GLU A 501 -3.89 -10.35 -0.86
N GLU A 502 -4.33 -10.72 0.36
CA GLU A 502 -5.74 -10.92 0.71
C GLU A 502 -6.37 -9.68 1.37
N ARG A 503 -5.69 -8.54 1.32
CA ARG A 503 -6.11 -7.29 1.98
C ARG A 503 -6.34 -7.47 3.48
N GLY A 504 -5.37 -8.09 4.16
CA GLY A 504 -5.34 -8.25 5.62
C GLY A 504 -6.23 -9.37 6.15
N CYS A 505 -6.78 -10.22 5.30
CA CYS A 505 -7.49 -11.42 5.73
C CYS A 505 -6.56 -12.62 5.87
N PRO A 506 -6.76 -13.48 6.89
CA PRO A 506 -6.06 -14.75 6.98
C PRO A 506 -6.43 -15.62 5.77
N ASN A 507 -5.43 -16.32 5.26
CA ASN A 507 -5.62 -17.44 4.35
C ASN A 507 -4.95 -18.64 5.02
N PRO A 508 -5.62 -19.27 6.00
CA PRO A 508 -5.05 -20.39 6.73
C PRO A 508 -4.94 -21.62 5.83
N ASP A 509 -4.16 -22.59 6.31
CA ASP A 509 -4.15 -23.98 5.85
C ASP A 509 -4.76 -24.76 7.02
N THR A 510 -6.08 -24.97 6.95
CA THR A 510 -6.89 -25.41 8.09
C THR A 510 -6.64 -26.87 8.45
N ASP A 511 -6.33 -27.72 7.48
CA ASP A 511 -6.06 -29.14 7.70
C ASP A 511 -4.57 -29.53 7.65
N GLY A 512 -3.70 -28.60 7.24
CA GLY A 512 -2.25 -28.71 7.36
C GLY A 512 -1.59 -29.53 6.25
N ASP A 513 -2.22 -29.66 5.09
CA ASP A 513 -1.70 -30.46 3.97
C ASP A 513 -0.66 -29.70 3.10
N GLY A 514 -0.45 -28.42 3.38
CA GLY A 514 0.47 -27.55 2.68
C GLY A 514 -0.12 -26.82 1.48
N ILE A 515 -1.46 -26.82 1.33
CA ILE A 515 -2.26 -26.02 0.41
C ILE A 515 -3.10 -25.06 1.26
N LEU A 516 -3.18 -23.78 0.87
CA LEU A 516 -3.97 -22.80 1.63
C LEU A 516 -5.45 -22.98 1.31
N ASP A 517 -6.35 -22.74 2.28
CA ASP A 517 -7.81 -22.95 2.16
C ASP A 517 -8.44 -22.35 0.89
N LYS A 518 -7.90 -21.24 0.39
CA LYS A 518 -8.37 -20.59 -0.86
C LYS A 518 -8.07 -21.41 -2.12
N ASP A 519 -6.96 -22.14 -2.11
CA ASP A 519 -6.45 -22.94 -3.21
C ASP A 519 -6.73 -24.44 -3.00
N ASP A 520 -7.33 -24.78 -1.86
CA ASP A 520 -7.72 -26.13 -1.44
C ASP A 520 -9.21 -26.39 -1.75
N LYS A 521 -9.50 -27.47 -2.46
CA LYS A 521 -10.88 -27.92 -2.74
C LYS A 521 -11.54 -28.59 -1.54
N CYS A 522 -10.76 -29.11 -0.60
CA CYS A 522 -11.21 -29.81 0.60
C CYS A 522 -10.59 -29.22 1.89
N PRO A 523 -10.82 -27.93 2.23
CA PRO A 523 -10.09 -27.18 3.28
C PRO A 523 -10.25 -27.65 4.74
N GLN A 524 -10.86 -28.80 4.98
CA GLN A 524 -11.10 -29.37 6.30
C GLN A 524 -10.53 -30.78 6.45
N VAL A 525 -9.98 -31.34 5.36
CA VAL A 525 -9.52 -32.73 5.29
C VAL A 525 -8.27 -32.77 4.45
N ALA A 526 -7.13 -32.97 5.12
CA ALA A 526 -5.82 -32.95 4.49
C ALA A 526 -5.76 -33.88 3.26
N GLY A 527 -5.33 -33.35 2.13
CA GLY A 527 -5.28 -34.05 0.86
C GLY A 527 -3.94 -34.00 0.15
N SER A 528 -3.96 -34.39 -1.12
CA SER A 528 -2.77 -34.42 -1.96
C SER A 528 -2.69 -33.18 -2.86
N LYS A 529 -1.47 -32.78 -3.23
CA LYS A 529 -1.27 -31.71 -4.23
C LYS A 529 -1.78 -32.10 -5.62
N THR A 530 -1.80 -33.39 -5.94
CA THR A 530 -2.30 -33.92 -7.21
C THR A 530 -3.82 -33.77 -7.32
N ALA A 531 -4.54 -33.92 -6.21
CA ALA A 531 -5.99 -33.75 -6.11
C ALA A 531 -6.43 -32.38 -5.53
N GLN A 532 -5.59 -31.34 -5.63
CA GLN A 532 -5.91 -29.97 -5.22
C GLN A 532 -6.40 -29.85 -3.75
N GLY A 533 -5.78 -30.61 -2.85
CA GLY A 533 -6.05 -30.58 -1.41
C GLY A 533 -7.14 -31.54 -0.95
N CYS A 534 -7.68 -32.36 -1.85
CA CYS A 534 -8.58 -33.45 -1.47
C CYS A 534 -7.84 -34.77 -1.23
N PRO A 535 -8.40 -35.66 -0.38
CA PRO A 535 -7.97 -37.05 -0.27
C PRO A 535 -7.95 -37.76 -1.63
N ASP A 536 -6.92 -38.55 -1.84
CA ASP A 536 -6.54 -39.24 -3.08
C ASP A 536 -5.75 -40.47 -2.65
N ALA A 537 -6.46 -41.56 -2.38
CA ALA A 537 -5.95 -42.71 -1.66
C ALA A 537 -5.00 -43.58 -2.49
N ASP A 538 -5.22 -43.65 -3.81
CA ASP A 538 -4.39 -44.41 -4.74
C ASP A 538 -3.39 -43.55 -5.53
N LEU A 539 -3.45 -42.23 -5.37
CA LEU A 539 -2.51 -41.24 -5.92
C LEU A 539 -2.55 -41.12 -7.44
N ASP A 540 -3.70 -41.34 -8.06
CA ASP A 540 -3.88 -41.22 -9.51
C ASP A 540 -4.18 -39.78 -9.98
N GLY A 541 -4.45 -38.88 -9.03
CA GLY A 541 -4.71 -37.46 -9.25
C GLY A 541 -6.20 -37.11 -9.41
N VAL A 542 -7.11 -38.05 -9.21
CA VAL A 542 -8.55 -37.84 -9.00
C VAL A 542 -8.82 -37.91 -7.50
N ALA A 543 -9.65 -37.00 -6.98
CA ALA A 543 -10.01 -37.04 -5.55
C ALA A 543 -10.94 -38.22 -5.26
N ASP A 544 -10.83 -38.86 -4.09
CA ASP A 544 -11.64 -40.02 -3.70
C ASP A 544 -13.17 -39.82 -3.88
N ALA A 545 -13.63 -38.58 -3.75
CA ALA A 545 -15.05 -38.20 -3.90
C ALA A 545 -15.51 -38.12 -5.38
N GLU A 546 -14.57 -37.90 -6.30
CA GLU A 546 -14.77 -37.82 -7.75
C GLU A 546 -14.30 -39.09 -8.47
N ASP A 547 -13.63 -40.00 -7.75
CA ASP A 547 -13.09 -41.26 -8.22
C ASP A 547 -14.11 -42.40 -8.12
N GLN A 548 -14.32 -43.12 -9.23
CA GLN A 548 -15.17 -44.32 -9.28
C GLN A 548 -14.44 -45.59 -8.82
N CYS A 549 -13.11 -45.55 -8.76
CA CYS A 549 -12.22 -46.62 -8.34
C CYS A 549 -11.20 -46.14 -7.28
N PRO A 550 -11.61 -45.57 -6.11
CA PRO A 550 -10.72 -44.85 -5.17
C PRO A 550 -9.53 -45.62 -4.56
N ASP A 551 -9.46 -46.93 -4.78
CA ASP A 551 -8.42 -47.80 -4.23
C ASP A 551 -7.46 -48.33 -5.31
N VAL A 552 -7.68 -47.99 -6.59
CA VAL A 552 -6.97 -48.56 -7.73
C VAL A 552 -6.70 -47.49 -8.78
N ALA A 553 -5.45 -47.04 -8.83
CA ALA A 553 -5.05 -45.93 -9.68
C ALA A 553 -5.48 -46.12 -11.15
N GLY A 554 -6.18 -45.11 -11.67
CA GLY A 554 -6.70 -45.11 -13.03
C GLY A 554 -6.41 -43.82 -13.79
N LEU A 555 -7.19 -43.61 -14.85
CA LEU A 555 -7.05 -42.45 -15.71
C LEU A 555 -8.07 -41.38 -15.33
N PRO A 556 -7.67 -40.09 -15.20
CA PRO A 556 -8.63 -39.01 -14.95
C PRO A 556 -9.74 -38.89 -16.00
N ALA A 557 -9.46 -39.29 -17.24
CA ALA A 557 -10.46 -39.33 -18.32
C ALA A 557 -11.57 -40.37 -18.09
N LEU A 558 -11.30 -41.36 -17.23
CA LEU A 558 -12.18 -42.48 -16.89
C LEU A 558 -12.63 -42.42 -15.43
N ALA A 559 -12.66 -41.21 -14.86
CA ALA A 559 -13.06 -40.95 -13.47
C ALA A 559 -12.29 -41.81 -12.46
N GLY A 560 -10.97 -41.91 -12.65
CA GLY A 560 -10.05 -42.61 -11.74
C GLY A 560 -10.02 -44.13 -11.87
N CYS A 561 -10.72 -44.69 -12.86
CA CYS A 561 -10.69 -46.14 -13.08
C CYS A 561 -9.60 -46.58 -14.08
N PRO A 562 -9.03 -47.79 -13.88
CA PRO A 562 -8.09 -48.39 -14.82
C PRO A 562 -8.78 -48.83 -16.12
N ASP A 563 -8.00 -48.87 -17.19
CA ASP A 563 -8.35 -49.38 -18.52
C ASP A 563 -7.20 -50.27 -18.97
N ARG A 564 -7.36 -51.59 -18.77
CA ARG A 564 -6.28 -52.58 -18.92
C ARG A 564 -5.89 -52.84 -20.37
N ASP A 565 -6.85 -52.83 -21.29
CA ASP A 565 -6.61 -53.12 -22.70
C ASP A 565 -6.52 -51.86 -23.59
N ASN A 566 -6.76 -50.69 -23.00
CA ASN A 566 -6.64 -49.36 -23.62
C ASN A 566 -7.62 -49.12 -24.76
N ASP A 567 -8.83 -49.69 -24.68
CA ASP A 567 -9.88 -49.45 -25.67
C ASP A 567 -10.68 -48.15 -25.41
N GLY A 568 -10.42 -47.49 -24.28
CA GLY A 568 -11.06 -46.25 -23.87
C GLY A 568 -12.29 -46.44 -22.99
N ILE A 569 -12.56 -47.66 -22.54
CA ILE A 569 -13.62 -48.00 -21.59
C ILE A 569 -12.96 -48.46 -20.29
N ALA A 570 -13.38 -47.89 -19.17
CA ALA A 570 -12.88 -48.33 -17.87
C ALA A 570 -13.23 -49.81 -17.63
N ASP A 571 -12.33 -50.57 -17.01
CA ASP A 571 -12.52 -51.99 -16.69
C ASP A 571 -13.87 -52.30 -16.01
N ILE A 572 -14.36 -51.37 -15.19
CA ILE A 572 -15.64 -51.49 -14.47
C ILE A 572 -16.86 -51.43 -15.40
N ASN A 573 -16.70 -50.83 -16.58
CA ASN A 573 -17.72 -50.65 -17.61
C ASN A 573 -17.46 -51.51 -18.86
N ASP A 574 -16.40 -52.32 -18.85
CA ASP A 574 -15.98 -53.16 -19.96
C ASP A 574 -16.43 -54.62 -19.75
N GLN A 575 -17.08 -55.20 -20.76
CA GLN A 575 -17.51 -56.60 -20.78
C GLN A 575 -16.38 -57.57 -21.15
N CYS A 576 -15.30 -57.06 -21.75
CA CYS A 576 -14.09 -57.78 -22.13
C CYS A 576 -12.80 -57.05 -21.68
N PRO A 577 -12.57 -56.82 -20.37
CA PRO A 577 -11.52 -55.91 -19.84
C PRO A 577 -10.04 -56.25 -20.12
N ASP A 578 -9.79 -57.31 -20.89
CA ASP A 578 -8.45 -57.79 -21.22
C ASP A 578 -8.23 -57.86 -22.74
N VAL A 579 -9.23 -57.48 -23.55
CA VAL A 579 -9.23 -57.59 -25.01
C VAL A 579 -9.93 -56.40 -25.61
N ALA A 580 -9.14 -55.47 -26.16
CA ALA A 580 -9.65 -54.21 -26.67
C ALA A 580 -10.79 -54.39 -27.67
N GLY A 581 -11.91 -53.70 -27.42
CA GLY A 581 -13.10 -53.80 -28.23
C GLY A 581 -13.69 -52.47 -28.64
N LEU A 582 -14.96 -52.51 -29.05
CA LEU A 582 -15.68 -51.33 -29.50
C LEU A 582 -16.68 -50.88 -28.43
N ALA A 583 -16.80 -49.57 -28.24
CA ALA A 583 -17.77 -48.98 -27.31
C ALA A 583 -19.22 -49.38 -27.58
N GLU A 584 -19.58 -49.61 -28.85
CA GLU A 584 -20.92 -50.11 -29.24
C GLU A 584 -21.22 -51.51 -28.69
N PHE A 585 -20.18 -52.31 -28.45
CA PHE A 585 -20.26 -53.67 -27.93
C PHE A 585 -19.89 -53.79 -26.45
N GLY A 586 -19.76 -52.67 -25.75
CA GLY A 586 -19.40 -52.63 -24.34
C GLY A 586 -17.98 -53.14 -24.08
N GLY A 587 -17.03 -52.81 -24.98
CA GLY A 587 -15.60 -53.11 -24.85
C GLY A 587 -15.19 -54.47 -25.41
N CYS A 588 -16.10 -55.17 -26.09
CA CYS A 588 -15.77 -56.43 -26.77
C CYS A 588 -15.49 -56.23 -28.27
N PRO A 589 -14.58 -57.03 -28.86
CA PRO A 589 -14.33 -57.04 -30.30
C PRO A 589 -15.50 -57.69 -31.08
N ASP A 590 -15.57 -57.37 -32.37
CA ASP A 590 -16.42 -57.99 -33.40
C ASP A 590 -15.48 -58.29 -34.59
N THR A 591 -14.96 -59.52 -34.63
CA THR A 591 -13.83 -59.92 -35.46
C THR A 591 -14.21 -60.08 -36.93
N ASP A 592 -15.41 -60.58 -37.23
CA ASP A 592 -15.89 -60.80 -38.59
C ASP A 592 -16.84 -59.71 -39.11
N GLY A 593 -17.27 -58.79 -38.25
CA GLY A 593 -17.99 -57.57 -38.60
C GLY A 593 -19.45 -57.81 -38.97
N ASP A 594 -20.06 -58.88 -38.44
CA ASP A 594 -21.46 -59.20 -38.69
C ASP A 594 -22.45 -58.44 -37.79
N GLY A 595 -21.92 -57.69 -36.81
CA GLY A 595 -22.67 -56.89 -35.85
C GLY A 595 -22.96 -57.59 -34.53
N ILE A 596 -22.34 -58.75 -34.27
CA ILE A 596 -22.41 -59.50 -33.01
C ILE A 596 -21.01 -59.55 -32.41
N ALA A 597 -20.87 -59.08 -31.17
CA ALA A 597 -19.59 -59.15 -30.47
C ALA A 597 -19.11 -60.60 -30.32
N ASP A 598 -17.80 -60.84 -30.41
CA ASP A 598 -17.17 -62.18 -30.36
C ASP A 598 -17.61 -62.99 -29.13
N ASN A 599 -17.84 -62.31 -28.00
CA ASN A 599 -18.29 -62.96 -26.76
C ASN A 599 -19.74 -63.50 -26.81
N LYS A 600 -20.51 -63.10 -27.82
CA LYS A 600 -21.90 -63.47 -28.09
C LYS A 600 -22.06 -64.19 -29.43
N ASP A 601 -20.99 -64.29 -30.22
CA ASP A 601 -20.95 -64.96 -31.51
C ASP A 601 -20.55 -66.45 -31.36
N LYS A 602 -21.27 -67.36 -32.01
CA LYS A 602 -20.92 -68.80 -32.04
C LYS A 602 -19.87 -69.13 -33.11
N CYS A 603 -19.71 -68.26 -34.10
CA CYS A 603 -18.78 -68.33 -35.20
C CYS A 603 -17.98 -67.02 -35.38
N PRO A 604 -17.19 -66.54 -34.39
CA PRO A 604 -16.59 -65.19 -34.40
C PRO A 604 -15.65 -64.82 -35.57
N ASP A 605 -15.30 -65.79 -36.41
CA ASP A 605 -14.40 -65.62 -37.55
C ASP A 605 -15.14 -65.68 -38.91
N LYS A 606 -16.47 -65.86 -38.91
CA LYS A 606 -17.27 -66.09 -40.12
C LYS A 606 -18.64 -65.40 -40.01
N PRO A 607 -18.91 -64.38 -40.84
CA PRO A 607 -20.08 -63.55 -40.66
C PRO A 607 -21.38 -64.33 -40.86
N GLY A 608 -22.31 -64.17 -39.91
CA GLY A 608 -23.64 -64.77 -39.96
C GLY A 608 -24.75 -63.79 -39.53
N PRO A 609 -26.02 -64.12 -39.80
CA PRO A 609 -27.11 -63.32 -39.29
C PRO A 609 -27.32 -63.59 -37.80
N ALA A 610 -27.74 -62.59 -37.04
CA ALA A 610 -28.13 -62.74 -35.63
C ALA A 610 -29.23 -63.79 -35.38
N ALA A 611 -30.06 -64.08 -36.39
CA ALA A 611 -31.04 -65.17 -36.33
C ALA A 611 -30.38 -66.56 -36.18
N ASN A 612 -29.12 -66.68 -36.60
CA ASN A 612 -28.32 -67.91 -36.57
C ASN A 612 -27.16 -67.82 -35.56
N GLU A 613 -27.25 -66.93 -34.57
CA GLU A 613 -26.24 -66.75 -33.52
C GLU A 613 -24.83 -66.44 -34.07
N GLY A 614 -24.75 -65.68 -35.17
CA GLY A 614 -23.48 -65.28 -35.80
C GLY A 614 -22.92 -66.28 -36.80
N CYS A 615 -23.64 -67.38 -37.09
CA CYS A 615 -23.15 -68.40 -38.01
C CYS A 615 -23.84 -68.38 -39.39
N PRO A 616 -23.11 -68.63 -40.49
CA PRO A 616 -23.69 -68.79 -41.83
C PRO A 616 -24.54 -70.07 -41.97
N ASP A 617 -25.37 -70.11 -43.02
CA ASP A 617 -26.12 -71.28 -43.51
C ASP A 617 -25.74 -71.45 -44.99
N THR A 618 -24.81 -72.35 -45.26
CA THR A 618 -24.09 -72.45 -46.54
C THR A 618 -24.95 -73.09 -47.64
N ASP A 619 -25.76 -74.10 -47.32
CA ASP A 619 -26.61 -74.81 -48.28
C ASP A 619 -28.08 -74.34 -48.31
N ASN A 620 -28.44 -73.40 -47.43
CA ASN A 620 -29.75 -72.75 -47.32
C ASN A 620 -30.89 -73.73 -47.03
N ASP A 621 -30.63 -74.79 -46.26
CA ASP A 621 -31.65 -75.73 -45.81
C ASP A 621 -32.43 -75.26 -44.57
N GLY A 622 -31.98 -74.15 -43.96
CA GLY A 622 -32.57 -73.53 -42.78
C GLY A 622 -31.95 -74.00 -41.46
N ILE A 623 -30.82 -74.69 -41.50
CA ILE A 623 -30.01 -75.09 -40.35
C ILE A 623 -28.65 -74.40 -40.45
N PRO A 624 -28.25 -73.58 -39.46
CA PRO A 624 -26.94 -72.93 -39.47
C PRO A 624 -25.80 -73.96 -39.52
N ASP A 625 -24.70 -73.64 -40.19
CA ASP A 625 -23.54 -74.54 -40.41
C ASP A 625 -23.03 -75.18 -39.11
N HIS A 626 -23.04 -74.45 -38.00
CA HIS A 626 -22.58 -74.95 -36.69
C HIS A 626 -23.52 -76.01 -36.08
N MET A 627 -24.74 -76.13 -36.60
CA MET A 627 -25.76 -77.11 -36.23
C MET A 627 -26.02 -78.14 -37.34
N ASP A 628 -25.42 -77.98 -38.51
CA ASP A 628 -25.61 -78.83 -39.68
C ASP A 628 -24.54 -79.93 -39.75
N LYS A 629 -24.95 -81.19 -39.88
CA LYS A 629 -24.02 -82.32 -40.09
C LYS A 629 -23.55 -82.46 -41.54
N CYS A 630 -24.27 -81.86 -42.48
CA CYS A 630 -24.00 -81.82 -43.90
C CYS A 630 -24.03 -80.37 -44.45
N PRO A 631 -23.18 -79.42 -43.98
CA PRO A 631 -23.31 -77.98 -44.28
C PRO A 631 -23.26 -77.56 -45.75
N GLU A 632 -22.90 -78.46 -46.65
CA GLU A 632 -22.80 -78.20 -48.10
C GLU A 632 -23.93 -78.86 -48.91
N VAL A 633 -24.82 -79.63 -48.28
CA VAL A 633 -25.83 -80.45 -48.96
C VAL A 633 -27.17 -80.41 -48.23
N ALA A 634 -28.10 -79.62 -48.81
CA ALA A 634 -29.39 -79.36 -48.18
C ALA A 634 -30.15 -80.62 -47.76
N GLY A 635 -30.56 -80.65 -46.50
CA GLY A 635 -31.27 -81.75 -45.90
C GLY A 635 -32.54 -81.33 -45.18
N THR A 636 -32.86 -82.09 -44.13
CA THR A 636 -34.04 -81.83 -43.32
C THR A 636 -33.66 -81.72 -41.86
N LYS A 637 -34.40 -80.89 -41.12
CA LYS A 637 -34.21 -80.73 -39.67
C LYS A 637 -34.36 -82.03 -38.88
N THR A 638 -35.20 -82.96 -39.34
CA THR A 638 -35.37 -84.29 -38.73
C THR A 638 -34.12 -85.16 -38.89
N ASN A 639 -33.27 -84.85 -39.86
CA ASN A 639 -32.07 -85.61 -40.20
C ASN A 639 -30.81 -84.73 -40.10
N TYR A 640 -30.81 -83.74 -39.22
CA TYR A 640 -29.65 -82.92 -38.86
C TYR A 640 -28.98 -82.21 -40.05
N GLY A 641 -29.77 -81.77 -41.03
CA GLY A 641 -29.27 -81.05 -42.21
C GLY A 641 -28.77 -81.95 -43.34
N CYS A 642 -28.88 -83.28 -43.16
CA CYS A 642 -28.55 -84.23 -44.21
C CYS A 642 -29.80 -84.70 -44.99
N PRO A 643 -29.67 -85.08 -46.28
CA PRO A 643 -30.78 -85.64 -47.07
C PRO A 643 -31.19 -87.04 -46.57
N GLU A 644 -32.51 -87.29 -46.44
CA GLU A 644 -33.01 -88.58 -45.96
C GLU A 644 -32.81 -89.72 -46.98
N VAL A 645 -32.26 -90.86 -46.53
CA VAL A 645 -32.17 -92.07 -47.36
C VAL A 645 -33.58 -92.64 -47.61
N SER A 646 -34.04 -92.57 -48.86
CA SER A 646 -35.39 -93.02 -49.23
C SER A 646 -35.65 -94.50 -48.89
N VAL A 647 -36.90 -94.82 -48.57
CA VAL A 647 -37.34 -96.20 -48.27
C VAL A 647 -37.04 -97.16 -49.42
N GLU A 648 -37.09 -96.67 -50.67
CA GLU A 648 -36.77 -97.46 -51.86
C GLU A 648 -35.28 -97.82 -51.89
N VAL A 649 -34.39 -96.87 -51.58
CA VAL A 649 -32.94 -97.11 -51.49
C VAL A 649 -32.61 -98.11 -50.39
N LYS A 650 -33.21 -98.00 -49.20
CA LYS A 650 -33.00 -98.97 -48.09
C LYS A 650 -33.44 -100.38 -48.48
N LYS A 651 -34.62 -100.53 -49.11
CA LYS A 651 -35.10 -101.84 -49.60
C LYS A 651 -34.19 -102.41 -50.68
N ARG A 652 -33.72 -101.56 -51.59
CA ARG A 652 -32.82 -101.93 -52.68
C ARG A 652 -31.46 -102.38 -52.14
N LEU A 653 -30.89 -101.67 -51.16
CA LEU A 653 -29.67 -102.04 -50.46
C LEU A 653 -29.80 -103.39 -49.75
N ALA A 654 -30.88 -103.59 -49.00
CA ALA A 654 -31.14 -104.86 -48.31
C ALA A 654 -31.29 -106.04 -49.30
N PHE A 655 -32.01 -105.85 -50.39
CA PHE A 655 -32.14 -106.87 -51.45
C PHE A 655 -30.79 -107.16 -52.09
N ALA A 656 -30.04 -106.13 -52.47
CA ALA A 656 -28.73 -106.22 -53.08
C ALA A 656 -27.73 -107.00 -52.21
N ALA A 657 -27.70 -106.72 -50.90
CA ALA A 657 -26.81 -107.38 -49.94
C ALA A 657 -27.08 -108.90 -49.85
N THR A 658 -28.35 -109.33 -49.89
CA THR A 658 -28.71 -110.77 -49.86
C THR A 658 -28.32 -111.54 -51.12
N ALA A 659 -28.12 -110.85 -52.25
CA ALA A 659 -27.74 -111.48 -53.52
C ALA A 659 -26.23 -111.76 -53.62
N ILE A 660 -25.42 -111.28 -52.68
CA ILE A 660 -23.97 -111.48 -52.67
C ILE A 660 -23.66 -112.95 -52.37
N GLN A 661 -22.94 -113.60 -53.30
CA GLN A 661 -22.58 -115.01 -53.19
C GLN A 661 -21.08 -115.21 -53.00
N PHE A 662 -20.75 -116.19 -52.16
CA PHE A 662 -19.39 -116.63 -51.87
C PHE A 662 -19.17 -118.08 -52.34
N ASP A 663 -17.91 -118.45 -52.57
CA ASP A 663 -17.55 -119.85 -52.78
C ASP A 663 -17.76 -120.69 -51.52
N LEU A 664 -18.07 -121.98 -51.71
CA LEU A 664 -18.39 -122.88 -50.60
C LEU A 664 -17.20 -122.99 -49.64
N GLY A 665 -17.43 -122.66 -48.36
CA GLY A 665 -16.42 -122.71 -47.31
C GLY A 665 -15.36 -121.61 -47.36
N LYS A 666 -15.49 -120.61 -48.25
CA LYS A 666 -14.53 -119.52 -48.43
C LYS A 666 -15.18 -118.14 -48.29
N ALA A 667 -14.33 -117.11 -48.16
CA ALA A 667 -14.70 -115.70 -48.21
C ALA A 667 -14.47 -115.05 -49.58
N SER A 668 -14.04 -115.80 -50.60
CA SER A 668 -13.95 -115.30 -51.97
C SER A 668 -15.33 -115.02 -52.55
N ILE A 669 -15.54 -113.77 -52.98
CA ILE A 669 -16.77 -113.31 -53.64
C ILE A 669 -16.81 -113.90 -55.05
N LYS A 670 -17.95 -114.47 -55.45
CA LYS A 670 -18.15 -114.94 -56.83
C LYS A 670 -18.29 -113.75 -57.78
N SER A 671 -17.68 -113.86 -58.96
CA SER A 671 -17.76 -112.82 -60.00
C SER A 671 -19.18 -112.45 -60.42
N SER A 672 -20.14 -113.36 -60.28
CA SER A 672 -21.57 -113.09 -60.48
C SER A 672 -22.14 -112.01 -59.55
N SER A 673 -21.49 -111.76 -58.41
CA SER A 673 -21.89 -110.74 -57.42
C SER A 673 -21.30 -109.35 -57.70
N ASN A 674 -20.36 -109.21 -58.65
CA ASN A 674 -19.70 -107.93 -58.90
C ASN A 674 -20.70 -106.84 -59.36
N LYS A 675 -21.66 -107.20 -60.21
CA LYS A 675 -22.66 -106.25 -60.71
C LYS A 675 -23.52 -105.66 -59.59
N ILE A 676 -23.88 -106.47 -58.58
CA ILE A 676 -24.68 -106.01 -57.45
C ILE A 676 -23.83 -105.22 -56.45
N LEU A 677 -22.55 -105.54 -56.30
CA LEU A 677 -21.62 -104.75 -55.49
C LEU A 677 -21.35 -103.37 -56.11
N ASP A 678 -21.19 -103.27 -57.43
CA ASP A 678 -21.03 -101.99 -58.13
C ASP A 678 -22.28 -101.09 -57.99
N GLU A 679 -23.47 -101.68 -57.92
CA GLU A 679 -24.71 -100.94 -57.66
C GLU A 679 -24.74 -100.32 -56.26
N ILE A 680 -24.21 -101.03 -55.26
CA ILE A 680 -24.09 -100.53 -53.88
C ILE A 680 -23.05 -99.40 -53.79
N VAL A 681 -21.96 -99.47 -54.55
CA VAL A 681 -20.98 -98.37 -54.67
C VAL A 681 -21.65 -97.09 -55.21
N GLY A 682 -22.60 -97.21 -56.14
CA GLY A 682 -23.38 -96.07 -56.63
C GLY A 682 -24.15 -95.37 -55.51
N ILE A 683 -24.82 -96.15 -54.64
CA ILE A 683 -25.55 -95.63 -53.48
C ILE A 683 -24.57 -94.96 -52.50
N LEU A 684 -23.41 -95.57 -52.22
CA LEU A 684 -22.40 -95.00 -51.32
C LEU A 684 -21.80 -93.68 -51.81
N ASN A 685 -21.77 -93.45 -53.12
CA ASN A 685 -21.34 -92.18 -53.71
C ASN A 685 -22.45 -91.12 -53.69
N GLU A 686 -23.72 -91.52 -53.84
CA GLU A 686 -24.87 -90.63 -53.75
C GLU A 686 -25.08 -90.10 -52.32
N TYR A 687 -24.78 -90.91 -51.31
CA TYR A 687 -24.87 -90.55 -49.90
C TYR A 687 -23.47 -90.45 -49.28
N SER A 688 -22.66 -89.45 -49.71
CA SER A 688 -21.25 -89.29 -49.30
C SER A 688 -21.04 -89.09 -47.80
N ASP A 689 -22.00 -88.46 -47.14
CA ASP A 689 -21.94 -88.10 -45.72
C ASP A 689 -22.40 -89.25 -44.80
N TYR A 690 -22.91 -90.33 -45.40
CA TYR A 690 -23.32 -91.54 -44.68
C TYR A 690 -22.17 -92.55 -44.58
N ASN A 691 -22.10 -93.24 -43.44
CA ASN A 691 -21.26 -94.41 -43.23
C ASN A 691 -22.06 -95.69 -43.52
N MET A 692 -21.38 -96.80 -43.83
CA MET A 692 -22.00 -98.11 -44.07
C MET A 692 -21.45 -99.18 -43.14
N THR A 693 -22.36 -99.90 -42.49
CA THR A 693 -22.06 -101.15 -41.81
C THR A 693 -22.26 -102.34 -42.75
N ILE A 694 -21.40 -103.35 -42.63
CA ILE A 694 -21.38 -104.56 -43.44
C ILE A 694 -21.31 -105.74 -42.48
N ASP A 695 -22.41 -106.46 -42.34
CA ASP A 695 -22.59 -107.51 -41.34
C ASP A 695 -22.66 -108.88 -42.00
N GLY A 696 -21.66 -109.72 -41.74
CA GLY A 696 -21.57 -111.07 -42.28
C GLY A 696 -22.25 -112.11 -41.40
N TYR A 697 -22.96 -113.06 -42.01
CA TYR A 697 -23.62 -114.17 -41.32
C TYR A 697 -23.36 -115.53 -42.02
N THR A 698 -23.46 -116.60 -41.24
CA THR A 698 -23.29 -117.99 -41.67
C THR A 698 -24.47 -118.86 -41.22
N ASP A 699 -24.50 -120.13 -41.65
CA ASP A 699 -25.40 -121.13 -41.09
C ASP A 699 -24.76 -121.82 -39.87
N ASN A 700 -25.52 -122.63 -39.12
CA ASN A 700 -25.00 -123.30 -37.92
C ASN A 700 -24.20 -124.59 -38.20
N THR A 701 -23.81 -124.85 -39.46
CA THR A 701 -23.02 -126.04 -39.79
C THR A 701 -21.56 -125.79 -39.47
N GLY A 702 -20.93 -126.68 -38.71
CA GLY A 702 -19.52 -126.57 -38.31
C GLY A 702 -19.33 -125.98 -36.92
N LYS A 703 -18.09 -125.59 -36.60
CA LYS A 703 -17.74 -125.01 -35.29
C LYS A 703 -18.12 -123.52 -35.25
N ALA A 704 -18.72 -123.09 -34.14
CA ALA A 704 -19.15 -121.70 -33.94
C ALA A 704 -18.02 -120.68 -34.17
N ASP A 705 -16.84 -120.90 -33.58
CA ASP A 705 -15.69 -119.99 -33.73
C ASP A 705 -15.26 -119.80 -35.18
N ARG A 706 -15.25 -120.90 -35.96
CA ARG A 706 -14.89 -120.82 -37.39
C ARG A 706 -15.96 -120.11 -38.21
N ASN A 707 -17.23 -120.26 -37.83
CA ASN A 707 -18.33 -119.55 -38.47
C ASN A 707 -18.26 -118.04 -38.21
N LEU A 708 -17.91 -117.64 -36.98
CA LEU A 708 -17.69 -116.23 -36.61
C LEU A 708 -16.53 -115.61 -37.42
N GLU A 709 -15.40 -116.30 -37.50
CA GLU A 709 -14.26 -115.89 -38.31
C GLU A 709 -14.62 -115.79 -39.80
N LEU A 710 -15.30 -116.81 -40.35
CA LEU A 710 -15.71 -116.84 -41.75
C LEU A 710 -16.70 -115.73 -42.11
N SER A 711 -17.66 -115.40 -41.23
CA SER A 711 -18.53 -114.25 -41.45
C SER A 711 -17.77 -112.94 -41.50
N LYS A 712 -16.78 -112.76 -40.62
CA LYS A 712 -15.97 -111.54 -40.58
C LYS A 712 -15.06 -111.43 -41.80
N GLU A 713 -14.44 -112.53 -42.23
CA GLU A 713 -13.68 -112.61 -43.48
C GLU A 713 -14.54 -112.20 -44.68
N ARG A 714 -15.81 -112.63 -44.72
CA ARG A 714 -16.75 -112.28 -45.80
C ARG A 714 -17.18 -110.81 -45.78
N ALA A 715 -17.51 -110.27 -44.62
CA ALA A 715 -17.81 -108.85 -44.46
C ALA A 715 -16.61 -107.99 -44.88
N ASN A 716 -15.40 -108.39 -44.46
CA ASN A 716 -14.16 -107.74 -44.88
C ASN A 716 -13.91 -107.85 -46.38
N ALA A 717 -14.17 -109.00 -47.01
CA ALA A 717 -14.02 -109.15 -48.46
C ALA A 717 -14.92 -108.18 -49.24
N VAL A 718 -16.13 -107.92 -48.73
CA VAL A 718 -17.05 -106.94 -49.31
C VAL A 718 -16.58 -105.50 -49.05
N LYS A 719 -16.10 -105.21 -47.83
CA LYS A 719 -15.47 -103.93 -47.50
C LYS A 719 -14.28 -103.62 -48.42
N GLU A 720 -13.35 -104.56 -48.57
CA GLU A 720 -12.18 -104.42 -49.45
C GLU A 720 -12.58 -104.21 -50.91
N TYR A 721 -13.69 -104.82 -51.36
CA TYR A 721 -14.23 -104.57 -52.68
C TYR A 721 -14.66 -103.10 -52.85
N PHE A 722 -15.40 -102.54 -51.89
CA PHE A 722 -15.84 -101.14 -51.94
C PHE A 722 -14.67 -100.15 -51.83
N ILE A 723 -13.67 -100.45 -50.99
CA ILE A 723 -12.43 -99.67 -50.92
C ILE A 723 -11.71 -99.68 -52.27
N GLY A 724 -11.60 -100.84 -52.91
CA GLY A 724 -11.04 -100.97 -54.25
C GLY A 724 -11.80 -100.20 -55.35
N LYS A 725 -13.05 -99.77 -55.07
CA LYS A 725 -13.89 -98.95 -55.95
C LYS A 725 -13.90 -97.46 -55.58
N GLY A 726 -13.09 -97.04 -54.61
CA GLY A 726 -12.88 -95.64 -54.26
C GLY A 726 -13.66 -95.15 -53.05
N ILE A 727 -14.40 -96.01 -52.34
CA ILE A 727 -15.07 -95.62 -51.10
C ILE A 727 -14.04 -95.55 -49.97
N ALA A 728 -14.02 -94.43 -49.24
CA ALA A 728 -13.09 -94.22 -48.14
C ALA A 728 -13.25 -95.30 -47.05
N ALA A 729 -12.14 -95.93 -46.65
CA ALA A 729 -12.15 -97.01 -45.66
C ALA A 729 -12.73 -96.60 -44.29
N SER A 730 -12.66 -95.30 -43.95
CA SER A 730 -13.24 -94.71 -42.75
C SER A 730 -14.76 -94.76 -42.74
N ARG A 731 -15.40 -94.76 -43.92
CA ARG A 731 -16.87 -94.83 -44.06
C ARG A 731 -17.42 -96.24 -43.96
N LEU A 732 -16.57 -97.26 -43.88
CA LEU A 732 -16.99 -98.66 -43.97
C LEU A 732 -16.62 -99.42 -42.71
N ARG A 733 -17.62 -100.02 -42.06
CA ARG A 733 -17.44 -100.90 -40.91
C ARG A 733 -17.87 -102.31 -41.26
N ALA A 734 -16.99 -103.29 -41.02
CA ALA A 734 -17.25 -104.69 -41.34
C ALA A 734 -17.19 -105.55 -40.08
N ASP A 735 -18.29 -106.21 -39.77
CA ASP A 735 -18.46 -107.06 -38.59
C ASP A 735 -18.97 -108.45 -38.99
N GLY A 736 -18.62 -109.47 -38.20
CA GLY A 736 -19.01 -110.85 -38.43
C GLY A 736 -19.76 -111.40 -37.24
N HIS A 737 -20.91 -112.05 -37.48
CA HIS A 737 -21.84 -112.50 -36.44
C HIS A 737 -21.97 -114.03 -36.35
N GLY A 738 -21.16 -114.77 -37.11
CA GLY A 738 -21.19 -116.22 -37.12
C GLY A 738 -22.56 -116.77 -37.50
N SER A 739 -23.09 -117.70 -36.72
CA SER A 739 -24.41 -118.29 -36.95
C SER A 739 -25.51 -117.66 -36.09
N GLU A 740 -25.21 -116.53 -35.45
CA GLU A 740 -26.18 -115.78 -34.66
C GLU A 740 -27.22 -115.10 -35.57
N ASN A 741 -28.40 -114.80 -35.01
CA ASN A 741 -29.51 -114.15 -35.73
C ASN A 741 -29.89 -114.83 -37.08
N PRO A 742 -30.28 -116.12 -37.08
CA PRO A 742 -30.71 -116.81 -38.29
C PRO A 742 -32.06 -116.28 -38.78
N VAL A 743 -32.15 -115.90 -40.05
CA VAL A 743 -33.39 -115.45 -40.72
C VAL A 743 -34.28 -116.61 -41.20
N ALA A 744 -33.76 -117.84 -41.16
CA ALA A 744 -34.49 -119.05 -41.50
C ALA A 744 -34.02 -120.26 -40.68
N THR A 745 -34.84 -121.32 -40.63
CA THR A 745 -34.47 -122.54 -39.90
C THR A 745 -33.21 -123.20 -40.50
N ASN A 746 -32.18 -123.39 -39.69
CA ASN A 746 -30.96 -124.10 -40.08
C ASN A 746 -31.17 -125.60 -40.34
N SER A 747 -32.34 -126.14 -40.00
CA SER A 747 -32.67 -127.56 -40.20
C SER A 747 -32.77 -127.95 -41.67
N THR A 748 -33.06 -126.99 -42.57
CA THR A 748 -33.22 -127.27 -44.01
C THR A 748 -32.05 -126.69 -44.82
N ARG A 749 -31.70 -127.33 -45.95
CA ARG A 749 -30.66 -126.82 -46.87
C ARG A 749 -31.01 -125.42 -47.39
N ALA A 750 -32.29 -125.17 -47.69
CA ALA A 750 -32.78 -123.87 -48.15
C ALA A 750 -32.66 -122.79 -47.06
N GLY A 751 -33.00 -123.11 -45.80
CA GLY A 751 -32.84 -122.18 -44.68
C GLY A 751 -31.38 -121.86 -44.37
N ARG A 752 -30.49 -122.85 -44.41
CA ARG A 752 -29.03 -122.61 -44.30
C ARG A 752 -28.50 -121.70 -45.40
N ALA A 753 -29.00 -121.84 -46.63
CA ALA A 753 -28.60 -120.95 -47.72
C ALA A 753 -29.04 -119.50 -47.50
N LYS A 754 -30.21 -119.26 -46.89
CA LYS A 754 -30.67 -117.91 -46.53
C LYS A 754 -29.89 -117.30 -45.36
N ASN A 755 -29.43 -118.13 -44.41
CA ASN A 755 -28.66 -117.64 -43.27
C ASN A 755 -27.24 -117.22 -43.64
N ARG A 756 -26.64 -117.83 -44.68
CA ARG A 756 -25.37 -117.39 -45.26
C ARG A 756 -25.58 -116.13 -46.11
N ARG A 757 -25.52 -114.96 -45.47
CA ARG A 757 -25.84 -113.67 -46.08
C ARG A 757 -24.91 -112.57 -45.58
N VAL A 758 -24.99 -111.43 -46.24
CA VAL A 758 -24.46 -110.15 -45.75
C VAL A 758 -25.64 -109.20 -45.60
N GLU A 759 -25.65 -108.41 -44.54
CA GLU A 759 -26.57 -107.30 -44.33
C GLU A 759 -25.77 -105.99 -44.37
N MET A 760 -26.42 -104.91 -44.79
CA MET A 760 -25.81 -103.59 -44.86
C MET A 760 -26.79 -102.52 -44.44
N ASP A 761 -26.31 -101.50 -43.75
CA ASP A 761 -27.10 -100.33 -43.35
C ASP A 761 -26.30 -99.03 -43.50
N LEU A 762 -26.99 -97.91 -43.71
CA LEU A 762 -26.41 -96.57 -43.83
C LEU A 762 -26.68 -95.75 -42.56
N THR A 763 -25.65 -95.13 -41.98
CA THR A 763 -25.74 -94.36 -40.73
C THR A 763 -25.10 -92.98 -40.82
N LEU A 764 -25.63 -92.01 -40.08
CA LEU A 764 -25.00 -90.70 -39.81
C LEU A 764 -24.37 -90.78 -38.41
N ASP A 765 -23.07 -90.49 -38.28
CA ASP A 765 -22.40 -90.43 -36.97
C ASP A 765 -22.43 -89.01 -36.41
#